data_AF-R7HZ58-F1
#
_entry.id   AF-R7HZ58-F1
#
_cell.length_a   1.000
_cell.length_b   1.000
_cell.length_c   1.000
_cell.angle_alpha   90.00
_cell.angle_beta   90.00
_cell.angle_gamma   90.00
#
_symmetry.space_group_name_H-M   'P 1'
#
loop_
_entity.id
_entity.type
_entity.pdbx_description
1 polymer ?
#
loop_
_entity_poly.entity_id
_entity_poly.type
_entity_poly.pdbx_seq_one_letter_code
_entity_poly.pdbx_strand_id
1 'polypeptide(L)'
;MKKFYEHSVKKKIAAIGFAFAVAISSFGMPATAEAYSGFSGDYSRSERLAQPTSKHQFQKDELGVVNFQSVYGDKEANIASMKKYIEEAHQKGVKILLFPEMCVTGYVSSSDPDSAAYKWAVESAEPLDGPTQKIFAEIADKDDMYIIYGATQTIEGDSKHAYNSAFVCSPEGEVTAYQKITPVEGSWCVAGDTPVLIDAGEYGKIGISICYDTYSTPELERYYAAMGCNLLLNPTASGGNWYSSNVAGWQEYYKLRLESVASRDGMTILSSDLVDDSGMSGNTPDVFPGGSVILQGAFNGPMYYAGADCEAGSVEEDANIVIEQKGLLTNGKALTASSGSTCSNADFNPELYAQLYKDIAEMKTIGVTSAAVTSGPNVAVVNMTGYWGNKKKTLEKMVSYIEEAAAKNVDMIVFPETVLSGYGYVEPEKDPFYQKYGVSMQVATAETIPGASTNYLSEYAKKYGMYIIFGMTEKDEAGKIYEANNYEKHAEKVYNSAAILYPDGTIDSYQKIHRAGLETQWSVCGTTPKIINTKWGKIGIDICRDGHFYPELGRYYAAMGCTMFVHPTATTGNAWYRATRIGSYTDRDGMAAITCNLLGGDGIYNADGSYDPKDVEGNFDEEGNFIGGTTIPDIIYNQKEVENDPYWNSKNWLGSGGIFNSTSLIITKGSTSGLKPSPRLNYNGTGSASEGFAKRGKTSPLGLEIAKMDLTGCGFRPSSQTFHPSLFSKMYDKLAVLYRGGYTSLYGKDAIKEPVTIDLTTGAAVTATPEVTTTPSVTTSPAVTATPTVTPTVTPVVTATPTVTATPSVAPVAGTKLTDRKTKAVYKVTKKNATVTYVKTTDTKATTIKIPDKVKIHGITYKVTAIAAKAFKNNKKITTVTIGKNVTTIGASAFQGCKNLKKITISTTGLKKKSVGSKAFKGINSKAVIKVPAKKLVAYKKIVKQAGIGSKVVVKKL
;
A
#
# COMPACT_ATOMS: atom_id res chain seq x y z
N MET A 1 1.69 54.55 47.25
CA MET A 1 3.02 55.18 47.42
C MET A 1 4.03 54.34 46.65
N LYS A 2 4.45 54.85 45.48
CA LYS A 2 5.84 55.18 45.09
C LYS A 2 6.75 53.94 44.93
N LYS A 3 6.96 53.45 43.70
CA LYS A 3 7.95 53.89 42.65
C LYS A 3 9.25 53.06 42.79
N PHE A 4 9.98 52.54 41.78
CA PHE A 4 10.02 52.68 40.31
C PHE A 4 10.99 51.60 39.73
N TYR A 5 10.71 51.08 38.51
CA TYR A 5 11.60 50.88 37.33
C TYR A 5 12.96 50.12 37.45
N GLU A 6 13.52 49.36 36.49
CA GLU A 6 13.23 48.99 35.08
C GLU A 6 14.34 47.99 34.65
N HIS A 7 14.04 46.90 33.92
CA HIS A 7 14.63 46.61 32.59
C HIS A 7 14.18 45.25 32.03
N SER A 8 13.64 45.32 30.81
CA SER A 8 13.28 44.23 29.91
C SER A 8 14.52 43.64 29.25
N VAL A 9 14.65 42.31 29.20
CA VAL A 9 15.55 41.63 28.25
C VAL A 9 14.73 40.65 27.42
N LYS A 10 14.43 41.09 26.19
CA LYS A 10 14.13 40.23 25.03
C LYS A 10 15.36 39.36 24.75
N LYS A 11 15.26 38.04 24.87
CA LYS A 11 16.29 37.13 24.34
C LYS A 11 16.01 36.86 22.86
N LYS A 12 16.86 37.44 22.01
CA LYS A 12 17.03 37.08 20.61
C LYS A 12 17.69 35.69 20.55
N ILE A 13 17.11 34.82 19.74
CA ILE A 13 17.76 33.63 19.18
C ILE A 13 18.83 34.14 18.20
N ALA A 14 20.09 33.77 18.41
CA ALA A 14 21.17 34.04 17.48
C ALA A 14 21.61 32.72 16.83
N ALA A 15 21.26 32.59 15.56
CA ALA A 15 21.98 31.75 14.62
C ALA A 15 23.36 32.36 14.34
N ILE A 16 24.42 31.55 14.35
CA ILE A 16 25.68 31.88 13.68
C ILE A 16 26.06 30.68 12.84
N GLY A 17 26.14 30.94 11.53
CA GLY A 17 26.53 29.99 10.51
C GLY A 17 28.03 29.95 10.23
N PHE A 18 28.36 28.93 9.45
CA PHE A 18 29.60 28.52 8.80
C PHE A 18 30.40 29.58 8.02
N ALA A 19 31.74 29.44 8.00
CA ALA A 19 32.71 29.61 6.88
C ALA A 19 34.14 29.86 7.43
N PHE A 20 35.30 29.48 6.87
CA PHE A 20 35.75 28.51 5.85
C PHE A 20 37.31 28.40 5.96
N ALA A 21 37.86 27.18 5.75
CA ALA A 21 39.22 26.69 5.39
C ALA A 21 40.53 27.56 5.48
N VAL A 22 41.67 26.90 5.81
CA VAL A 22 42.78 26.52 4.87
C VAL A 22 44.06 25.98 5.60
N ALA A 23 44.52 24.79 5.13
CA ALA A 23 45.89 24.24 4.98
C ALA A 23 46.79 23.66 6.11
N ILE A 24 47.04 22.33 5.95
CA ILE A 24 48.32 21.55 5.98
C ILE A 24 48.99 21.26 7.33
N SER A 25 48.96 20.00 7.80
CA SER A 25 50.06 19.01 7.61
C SER A 25 49.75 17.66 8.26
N SER A 26 50.25 16.62 7.61
CA SER A 26 50.36 15.19 7.97
C SER A 26 50.49 14.84 9.46
N PHE A 27 49.67 13.92 9.96
CA PHE A 27 50.02 12.65 10.64
C PHE A 27 48.71 11.95 11.09
N GLY A 28 48.64 10.62 10.95
CA GLY A 28 47.40 9.84 11.05
C GLY A 28 46.72 9.84 12.42
N MET A 29 45.38 9.88 12.39
CA MET A 29 44.50 9.52 13.50
C MET A 29 43.37 8.63 12.97
N PRO A 30 42.91 7.62 13.75
CA PRO A 30 41.87 6.69 13.33
C PRO A 30 40.51 7.40 13.25
N ALA A 31 39.68 6.97 12.30
CA ALA A 31 38.32 7.44 12.09
C ALA A 31 37.48 7.22 13.35
N THR A 32 37.27 8.27 14.14
CA THR A 32 36.25 8.29 15.21
C THR A 32 34.88 8.22 14.55
N ALA A 33 34.06 7.27 14.98
CA ALA A 33 32.70 7.05 14.49
C ALA A 33 31.83 8.27 14.79
N GLU A 34 31.64 9.15 13.82
CA GLU A 34 30.56 10.13 13.85
C GLU A 34 29.25 9.40 13.53
N ALA A 35 28.40 9.20 14.54
CA ALA A 35 27.02 8.80 14.36
C ALA A 35 26.27 9.97 13.71
N TYR A 36 25.66 9.73 12.55
CA TYR A 36 24.81 10.72 11.90
C TYR A 36 23.47 10.75 12.65
N SER A 37 23.24 11.78 13.46
CA SER A 37 21.94 12.04 14.10
C SER A 37 21.05 12.85 13.16
N GLY A 38 20.36 12.15 12.25
CA GLY A 38 19.33 12.76 11.42
C GLY A 38 18.09 13.11 12.25
N PHE A 39 17.75 14.40 12.31
CA PHE A 39 16.45 14.96 12.72
C PHE A 39 16.07 14.95 14.23
N SER A 40 15.64 16.11 14.74
CA SER A 40 15.08 16.36 16.08
C SER A 40 13.89 17.34 16.02
N GLY A 41 12.73 16.87 15.50
CA GLY A 41 11.50 17.66 15.50
C GLY A 41 10.44 17.08 16.43
N ASP A 42 9.81 17.95 17.22
CA ASP A 42 8.66 17.64 18.08
C ASP A 42 7.40 17.38 17.25
N TYR A 43 7.24 16.16 16.74
CA TYR A 43 5.97 15.73 16.16
C TYR A 43 5.07 15.14 17.25
N SER A 44 4.30 15.98 17.97
CA SER A 44 3.33 15.48 18.96
C SER A 44 2.31 14.53 18.30
N ARG A 45 2.34 13.24 18.60
CA ARG A 45 1.53 12.19 17.94
C ARG A 45 0.05 12.16 18.37
N SER A 46 -0.39 13.18 19.09
CA SER A 46 -1.62 13.15 19.91
C SER A 46 -2.94 13.35 19.14
N GLU A 47 -2.93 13.82 17.89
CA GLU A 47 -4.16 13.98 17.11
C GLU A 47 -4.06 13.34 15.72
N ARG A 48 -4.64 12.14 15.59
CA ARG A 48 -4.83 11.41 14.33
C ARG A 48 -6.32 11.48 13.95
N LEU A 49 -6.62 11.99 12.77
CA LEU A 49 -7.97 11.98 12.22
C LEU A 49 -8.26 10.63 11.56
N ALA A 50 -9.53 10.24 11.52
CA ALA A 50 -9.94 8.97 10.93
C ALA A 50 -9.61 8.92 9.44
N GLN A 51 -8.85 7.90 9.04
CA GLN A 51 -8.62 7.59 7.63
C GLN A 51 -9.84 6.89 7.03
N PRO A 52 -10.11 7.11 5.73
CA PRO A 52 -11.19 6.42 5.03
C PRO A 52 -10.87 4.93 4.89
N THR A 53 -11.92 4.11 4.92
CA THR A 53 -11.83 2.67 4.69
C THR A 53 -12.87 2.24 3.68
N SER A 54 -12.48 1.31 2.80
CA SER A 54 -13.36 0.71 1.81
C SER A 54 -13.44 -0.80 2.04
N LYS A 55 -14.61 -1.39 1.78
CA LYS A 55 -14.81 -2.84 1.87
C LYS A 55 -15.90 -3.27 0.91
N HIS A 56 -15.61 -4.31 0.12
CA HIS A 56 -16.58 -4.93 -0.77
C HIS A 56 -16.36 -6.45 -0.83
N GLN A 57 -17.46 -7.21 -0.91
CA GLN A 57 -17.41 -8.65 -1.12
C GLN A 57 -17.74 -8.95 -2.58
N PHE A 58 -16.73 -9.35 -3.35
CA PHE A 58 -16.90 -9.82 -4.72
C PHE A 58 -17.34 -11.28 -4.70
N GLN A 59 -18.33 -11.60 -5.52
CA GLN A 59 -18.73 -12.97 -5.79
C GLN A 59 -17.73 -13.63 -6.74
N LYS A 60 -17.84 -14.96 -6.87
CA LYS A 60 -17.12 -15.71 -7.90
C LYS A 60 -17.32 -15.03 -9.27
N ASP A 61 -16.25 -14.97 -10.04
CA ASP A 61 -16.21 -14.42 -11.41
C ASP A 61 -16.41 -12.89 -11.56
N GLU A 62 -16.49 -12.11 -10.48
CA GLU A 62 -16.67 -10.65 -10.58
C GLU A 62 -15.36 -9.85 -10.81
N LEU A 63 -14.20 -10.48 -10.66
CA LEU A 63 -12.88 -9.89 -10.91
C LEU A 63 -12.16 -10.68 -12.00
N GLY A 64 -11.59 -10.00 -12.98
CA GLY A 64 -10.90 -10.61 -14.12
C GLY A 64 -9.54 -9.99 -14.40
N VAL A 65 -8.57 -10.84 -14.74
CA VAL A 65 -7.24 -10.50 -15.27
C VAL A 65 -6.98 -11.33 -16.53
N VAL A 66 -6.09 -10.87 -17.41
CA VAL A 66 -5.86 -11.51 -18.71
C VAL A 66 -4.37 -11.75 -18.94
N ASN A 67 -3.98 -13.01 -19.12
CA ASN A 67 -2.72 -13.34 -19.80
C ASN A 67 -2.92 -13.02 -21.29
N PHE A 68 -2.41 -11.88 -21.74
CA PHE A 68 -2.71 -11.34 -23.05
C PHE A 68 -1.51 -11.39 -23.98
N GLN A 69 -1.68 -12.01 -25.15
CA GLN A 69 -0.71 -11.92 -26.24
C GLN A 69 -1.08 -10.75 -27.14
N SER A 70 -0.22 -9.73 -27.18
CA SER A 70 -0.36 -8.62 -28.12
C SER A 70 0.42 -8.88 -29.40
N VAL A 71 -0.13 -8.50 -30.54
CA VAL A 71 0.59 -8.38 -31.80
C VAL A 71 1.28 -7.01 -31.83
N TYR A 72 2.60 -7.01 -31.70
CA TYR A 72 3.40 -5.80 -31.78
C TYR A 72 3.14 -5.04 -33.09
N GLY A 73 2.88 -3.74 -33.02
CA GLY A 73 2.67 -2.91 -34.20
C GLY A 73 1.24 -2.91 -34.77
N ASP A 74 0.33 -3.76 -34.25
CA ASP A 74 -1.03 -3.90 -34.79
C ASP A 74 -2.11 -3.65 -33.73
N LYS A 75 -2.47 -2.37 -33.57
CA LYS A 75 -3.51 -1.94 -32.64
C LYS A 75 -4.87 -2.52 -32.98
N GLU A 76 -5.19 -2.68 -34.26
CA GLU A 76 -6.50 -3.16 -34.69
C GLU A 76 -6.70 -4.63 -34.30
N ALA A 77 -5.68 -5.47 -34.54
CA ALA A 77 -5.67 -6.86 -34.10
C ALA A 77 -5.76 -6.98 -32.57
N ASN A 78 -5.01 -6.15 -31.84
CA ASN A 78 -5.01 -6.14 -30.38
C ASN A 78 -6.39 -5.75 -29.82
N ILE A 79 -6.98 -4.65 -30.32
CA ILE A 79 -8.32 -4.21 -29.93
C ILE A 79 -9.37 -5.29 -30.25
N ALA A 80 -9.25 -5.96 -31.40
CA ALA A 80 -10.16 -7.06 -31.76
C ALA A 80 -10.02 -8.27 -30.83
N SER A 81 -8.80 -8.61 -30.39
CA SER A 81 -8.54 -9.66 -29.40
C SER A 81 -9.10 -9.27 -28.03
N MET A 82 -8.82 -8.06 -27.55
CA MET A 82 -9.33 -7.54 -26.28
C MET A 82 -10.87 -7.56 -26.23
N LYS A 83 -11.55 -7.19 -27.32
CA LYS A 83 -13.03 -7.27 -27.42
C LYS A 83 -13.56 -8.69 -27.16
N LYS A 84 -12.84 -9.74 -27.57
CA LYS A 84 -13.24 -11.14 -27.30
C LYS A 84 -13.15 -11.47 -25.81
N TYR A 85 -12.06 -11.07 -25.16
CA TYR A 85 -11.90 -11.25 -23.71
C TYR A 85 -12.89 -10.42 -22.90
N ILE A 86 -13.20 -9.19 -23.34
CA ILE A 86 -14.23 -8.35 -22.73
C ILE A 86 -15.61 -9.00 -22.81
N GLU A 87 -15.97 -9.55 -23.99
CA GLU A 87 -17.23 -10.27 -24.17
C GLU A 87 -17.27 -11.55 -23.31
N GLU A 88 -16.19 -12.33 -23.26
CA GLU A 88 -16.09 -13.51 -22.38
C GLU A 88 -16.24 -13.12 -20.90
N ALA A 89 -15.58 -12.04 -20.48
CA ALA A 89 -15.65 -11.51 -19.11
C ALA A 89 -17.07 -11.04 -18.77
N HIS A 90 -17.74 -10.33 -19.68
CA HIS A 90 -19.13 -9.93 -19.51
C HIS A 90 -20.06 -11.14 -19.35
N GLN A 91 -19.86 -12.20 -20.14
CA GLN A 91 -20.64 -13.44 -20.04
C GLN A 91 -20.43 -14.17 -18.71
N LYS A 92 -19.22 -14.09 -18.13
CA LYS A 92 -18.90 -14.62 -16.80
C LYS A 92 -19.40 -13.72 -15.65
N GLY A 93 -19.78 -12.48 -15.92
CA GLY A 93 -20.29 -11.53 -14.92
C GLY A 93 -19.22 -10.64 -14.29
N VAL A 94 -18.04 -10.54 -14.90
CA VAL A 94 -16.94 -9.69 -14.43
C VAL A 94 -17.38 -8.23 -14.29
N LYS A 95 -16.95 -7.58 -13.21
CA LYS A 95 -17.22 -6.18 -12.86
C LYS A 95 -16.00 -5.28 -12.99
N ILE A 96 -14.81 -5.84 -12.81
CA ILE A 96 -13.54 -5.16 -13.00
C ILE A 96 -12.64 -6.10 -13.80
N LEU A 97 -12.31 -5.69 -15.02
CA LEU A 97 -11.44 -6.41 -15.94
C LEU A 97 -10.15 -5.62 -16.16
N LEU A 98 -9.02 -6.25 -15.87
CA LEU A 98 -7.69 -5.69 -16.05
C LEU A 98 -6.97 -6.38 -17.22
N PHE A 99 -6.46 -5.58 -18.14
CA PHE A 99 -5.51 -6.00 -19.17
C PHE A 99 -4.08 -5.56 -18.85
N PRO A 100 -3.08 -6.19 -19.47
CA PRO A 100 -1.67 -5.87 -19.23
C PRO A 100 -1.22 -4.48 -19.66
N GLU A 101 0.01 -4.15 -19.25
CA GLU A 101 0.75 -2.97 -19.68
C GLU A 101 0.97 -2.98 -21.20
N MET A 102 0.79 -1.82 -21.85
CA MET A 102 0.97 -1.63 -23.30
C MET A 102 0.27 -2.66 -24.22
N CYS A 103 -0.79 -3.34 -23.75
CA CYS A 103 -1.45 -4.42 -24.49
C CYS A 103 -2.09 -3.96 -25.81
N VAL A 104 -2.38 -2.67 -25.97
CA VAL A 104 -2.92 -2.11 -27.23
C VAL A 104 -1.84 -1.99 -28.30
N THR A 105 -0.63 -1.58 -27.94
CA THR A 105 0.45 -1.26 -28.88
C THR A 105 1.46 -2.40 -29.06
N GLY A 106 1.51 -3.32 -28.10
CA GLY A 106 2.68 -4.15 -27.80
C GLY A 106 3.66 -3.39 -26.93
N TYR A 107 4.39 -4.11 -26.05
CA TYR A 107 5.39 -3.51 -25.17
C TYR A 107 6.57 -2.98 -25.99
N VAL A 108 7.14 -1.85 -25.56
CA VAL A 108 8.31 -1.23 -26.19
C VAL A 108 9.36 -0.93 -25.14
N SER A 109 10.61 -1.31 -25.42
CA SER A 109 11.79 -0.82 -24.71
C SER A 109 12.80 -0.25 -25.70
N SER A 110 13.04 1.06 -25.69
CA SER A 110 14.06 1.68 -26.52
C SER A 110 14.47 3.07 -26.02
N SER A 111 15.77 3.33 -26.07
CA SER A 111 16.32 4.68 -25.85
C SER A 111 16.87 5.31 -27.11
N ASP A 112 16.76 4.63 -28.26
CA ASP A 112 17.20 5.11 -29.57
C ASP A 112 16.02 5.78 -30.30
N PRO A 113 16.00 7.12 -30.43
CA PRO A 113 14.92 7.85 -31.11
C PRO A 113 14.73 7.47 -32.58
N ASP A 114 15.75 6.89 -33.21
CA ASP A 114 15.69 6.48 -34.61
C ASP A 114 15.13 5.07 -34.81
N SER A 115 15.09 4.27 -33.75
CA SER A 115 14.54 2.91 -33.79
C SER A 115 13.05 2.91 -34.13
N ALA A 116 12.61 1.87 -34.86
CA ALA A 116 11.20 1.70 -35.20
C ALA A 116 10.33 1.54 -33.94
N ALA A 117 10.86 0.90 -32.88
CA ALA A 117 10.15 0.72 -31.62
C ALA A 117 9.89 2.04 -30.89
N TYR A 118 10.89 2.92 -30.82
CA TYR A 118 10.72 4.25 -30.23
C TYR A 118 9.65 5.04 -31.00
N LYS A 119 9.78 5.14 -32.33
CA LYS A 119 8.83 5.85 -33.17
C LYS A 119 7.42 5.30 -33.03
N TRP A 120 7.29 3.97 -33.02
CA TRP A 120 6.00 3.31 -32.82
C TRP A 120 5.36 3.67 -31.48
N ALA A 121 6.10 3.64 -30.36
CA ALA A 121 5.55 3.99 -29.06
C ALA A 121 4.99 5.43 -29.03
N VAL A 122 5.69 6.37 -29.66
CA VAL A 122 5.30 7.79 -29.70
C VAL A 122 4.15 8.03 -30.70
N GLU A 123 4.24 7.49 -31.91
CA GLU A 123 3.25 7.68 -32.98
C GLU A 123 1.92 6.97 -32.69
N SER A 124 1.96 5.87 -31.95
CA SER A 124 0.76 5.11 -31.56
C SER A 124 0.01 5.71 -30.39
N ALA A 125 0.58 6.71 -29.71
CA ALA A 125 0.03 7.34 -28.53
C ALA A 125 -1.27 8.07 -28.82
N GLU A 126 -2.26 7.90 -27.93
CA GLU A 126 -3.56 8.54 -28.06
C GLU A 126 -3.83 9.51 -26.88
N PRO A 127 -4.54 10.62 -27.10
CA PRO A 127 -5.02 11.47 -26.02
C PRO A 127 -6.11 10.75 -25.21
N LEU A 128 -6.53 11.36 -24.10
CA LEU A 128 -7.54 10.78 -23.20
C LEU A 128 -8.90 10.53 -23.88
N ASP A 129 -9.22 11.29 -24.92
CA ASP A 129 -10.43 11.16 -25.73
C ASP A 129 -10.17 10.51 -27.10
N GLY A 130 -9.10 9.72 -27.21
CA GLY A 130 -8.72 8.99 -28.42
C GLY A 130 -9.72 7.93 -28.88
N PRO A 131 -9.56 7.40 -30.11
CA PRO A 131 -10.46 6.41 -30.69
C PRO A 131 -10.51 5.10 -29.88
N THR A 132 -9.38 4.63 -29.35
CA THR A 132 -9.33 3.40 -28.54
C THR A 132 -10.12 3.56 -27.25
N GLN A 133 -9.95 4.70 -26.57
CA GLN A 133 -10.65 5.06 -25.34
C GLN A 133 -12.15 5.11 -25.56
N LYS A 134 -12.61 5.72 -26.67
CA LYS A 134 -14.04 5.77 -27.04
C LYS A 134 -14.64 4.37 -27.23
N ILE A 135 -13.92 3.47 -27.91
CA ILE A 135 -14.36 2.09 -28.11
C ILE A 135 -14.58 1.38 -26.78
N PHE A 136 -13.58 1.41 -25.89
CA PHE A 136 -13.69 0.69 -24.62
C PHE A 136 -14.60 1.39 -23.61
N ALA A 137 -14.75 2.71 -23.67
CA ALA A 137 -15.75 3.44 -22.89
C ALA A 137 -17.19 3.07 -23.27
N GLU A 138 -17.48 2.94 -24.57
CA GLU A 138 -18.79 2.49 -25.04
C GLU A 138 -19.10 1.06 -24.58
N ILE A 139 -18.10 0.17 -24.63
CA ILE A 139 -18.25 -1.21 -24.15
C ILE A 139 -18.44 -1.24 -22.64
N ALA A 140 -17.66 -0.45 -21.89
CA ALA A 140 -17.79 -0.34 -20.43
C ALA A 140 -19.19 0.15 -19.99
N ASP A 141 -19.76 1.19 -20.64
CA ASP A 141 -21.16 1.62 -20.38
C ASP A 141 -22.20 0.58 -20.81
N LYS A 142 -21.95 -0.14 -21.91
CA LYS A 142 -22.85 -1.18 -22.40
C LYS A 142 -22.90 -2.36 -21.43
N ASP A 143 -21.74 -2.81 -20.97
CA ASP A 143 -21.56 -4.07 -20.25
C ASP A 143 -21.52 -3.88 -18.72
N ASP A 144 -21.59 -2.63 -18.24
CA ASP A 144 -21.64 -2.25 -16.81
C ASP A 144 -20.41 -2.79 -16.04
N MET A 145 -19.22 -2.51 -16.59
CA MET A 145 -17.94 -3.06 -16.14
C MET A 145 -16.84 -1.99 -16.20
N TYR A 146 -15.93 -2.01 -15.23
CA TYR A 146 -14.66 -1.28 -15.34
C TYR A 146 -13.72 -2.06 -16.27
N ILE A 147 -13.19 -1.39 -17.29
CA ILE A 147 -12.19 -1.93 -18.20
C ILE A 147 -10.93 -1.11 -18.05
N ILE A 148 -9.85 -1.76 -17.63
CA ILE A 148 -8.53 -1.13 -17.43
C ILE A 148 -7.55 -1.77 -18.39
N TYR A 149 -6.78 -0.95 -19.12
CA TYR A 149 -5.83 -1.46 -20.12
C TYR A 149 -4.62 -0.55 -20.31
N GLY A 150 -3.47 -1.15 -20.66
CA GLY A 150 -2.24 -0.42 -20.94
C GLY A 150 -2.12 0.05 -22.40
N ALA A 151 -1.71 1.29 -22.60
CA ALA A 151 -1.40 1.88 -23.91
C ALA A 151 -0.51 3.13 -23.76
N THR A 152 0.03 3.64 -24.86
CA THR A 152 0.75 4.92 -24.86
C THR A 152 -0.23 6.10 -24.89
N GLN A 153 0.07 7.15 -24.12
CA GLN A 153 -0.72 8.38 -24.05
C GLN A 153 0.10 9.57 -24.55
N THR A 154 -0.53 10.45 -25.33
CA THR A 154 0.14 11.67 -25.84
C THR A 154 0.47 12.65 -24.73
N ILE A 155 1.51 13.46 -24.97
CA ILE A 155 1.90 14.58 -24.13
C ILE A 155 1.57 15.88 -24.87
N GLU A 156 0.85 16.78 -24.22
CA GLU A 156 0.50 18.06 -24.85
C GLU A 156 1.77 18.87 -25.14
N GLY A 157 1.95 19.25 -26.41
CA GLY A 157 3.11 20.03 -26.85
C GLY A 157 4.41 19.25 -27.03
N ASP A 158 4.42 17.94 -26.76
CA ASP A 158 5.59 17.07 -26.98
C ASP A 158 5.23 15.91 -27.92
N SER A 159 5.76 15.97 -29.14
CA SER A 159 5.57 14.96 -30.18
C SER A 159 6.72 13.96 -30.27
N LYS A 160 7.71 14.04 -29.38
CA LYS A 160 8.89 13.18 -29.37
C LYS A 160 8.82 12.14 -28.27
N HIS A 161 7.96 12.33 -27.29
CA HIS A 161 7.80 11.43 -26.17
C HIS A 161 6.33 11.09 -25.96
N ALA A 162 6.09 10.03 -25.18
CA ALA A 162 4.76 9.63 -24.75
C ALA A 162 4.80 9.18 -23.28
N TYR A 163 3.63 9.05 -22.66
CA TYR A 163 3.49 8.34 -21.39
C TYR A 163 3.18 6.87 -21.65
N ASN A 164 3.77 5.96 -20.87
CA ASN A 164 3.17 4.64 -20.65
C ASN A 164 2.01 4.79 -19.66
N SER A 165 0.79 4.46 -20.09
CA SER A 165 -0.42 4.75 -19.32
C SER A 165 -1.35 3.55 -19.19
N ALA A 166 -2.06 3.52 -18.07
CA ALA A 166 -3.17 2.61 -17.83
C ALA A 166 -4.47 3.42 -17.91
N PHE A 167 -5.21 3.22 -18.99
CA PHE A 167 -6.52 3.84 -19.19
C PHE A 167 -7.56 3.08 -18.37
N VAL A 168 -8.50 3.82 -17.78
CA VAL A 168 -9.61 3.31 -16.99
C VAL A 168 -10.91 3.79 -17.63
N CYS A 169 -11.66 2.86 -18.21
CA CYS A 169 -13.01 3.06 -18.70
C CYS A 169 -14.00 2.60 -17.64
N SER A 170 -14.83 3.52 -17.15
CA SER A 170 -15.82 3.24 -16.11
C SER A 170 -17.13 2.68 -16.70
N PRO A 171 -17.98 2.02 -15.88
CA PRO A 171 -19.36 1.65 -16.24
C PRO A 171 -20.24 2.83 -16.67
N GLU A 172 -19.79 4.07 -16.43
CA GLU A 172 -20.46 5.28 -16.88
C GLU A 172 -20.04 5.72 -18.28
N GLY A 173 -19.03 5.09 -18.88
CA GLY A 173 -18.41 5.50 -20.14
C GLY A 173 -17.44 6.68 -19.98
N GLU A 174 -17.08 7.04 -18.75
CA GLU A 174 -16.04 8.05 -18.46
C GLU A 174 -14.66 7.40 -18.54
N VAL A 175 -13.69 8.16 -19.04
CA VAL A 175 -12.31 7.72 -19.23
C VAL A 175 -11.37 8.56 -18.39
N THR A 176 -10.46 7.89 -17.69
CA THR A 176 -9.27 8.50 -17.10
C THR A 176 -8.04 7.64 -17.39
N ALA A 177 -6.86 8.10 -17.01
CA ALA A 177 -5.62 7.35 -17.15
C ALA A 177 -4.68 7.64 -15.98
N TYR A 178 -3.93 6.61 -15.59
CA TYR A 178 -2.72 6.73 -14.77
C TYR A 178 -1.50 6.71 -15.68
N GLN A 179 -0.59 7.66 -15.50
CA GLN A 179 0.70 7.68 -16.19
C GLN A 179 1.77 7.08 -15.28
N LYS A 180 2.54 6.13 -15.79
CA LYS A 180 3.59 5.43 -15.03
C LYS A 180 4.56 6.43 -14.40
N ILE A 181 4.73 6.36 -13.09
CA ILE A 181 5.58 7.30 -12.34
C ILE A 181 7.05 6.92 -12.48
N THR A 182 7.36 5.63 -12.55
CA THR A 182 8.72 5.10 -12.69
C THR A 182 8.92 4.34 -14.00
N PRO A 183 9.01 5.05 -15.14
CA PRO A 183 9.21 4.40 -16.43
C PRO A 183 10.59 3.74 -16.51
N VAL A 184 10.61 2.55 -17.12
CA VAL A 184 11.82 1.73 -17.38
C VAL A 184 11.92 1.30 -18.85
N GLU A 185 11.04 1.83 -19.70
CA GLU A 185 10.88 1.50 -21.12
C GLU A 185 11.89 2.21 -22.04
N GLY A 186 12.78 3.03 -21.48
CA GLY A 186 13.76 3.81 -22.22
C GLY A 186 13.28 5.23 -22.56
N SER A 187 14.11 5.95 -23.32
CA SER A 187 14.02 7.41 -23.49
C SER A 187 12.79 7.93 -24.24
N TRP A 188 11.91 7.08 -24.80
CA TRP A 188 10.64 7.54 -25.39
C TRP A 188 9.60 7.86 -24.32
N CYS A 189 9.72 7.23 -23.15
CA CYS A 189 8.73 7.27 -22.09
C CYS A 189 9.09 8.36 -21.07
N VAL A 190 8.13 9.24 -20.79
CA VAL A 190 8.26 10.28 -19.76
C VAL A 190 7.54 9.83 -18.49
N ALA A 191 8.11 10.17 -17.33
CA ALA A 191 7.51 9.88 -16.04
C ALA A 191 6.25 10.71 -15.81
N GLY A 192 5.19 10.06 -15.33
CA GLY A 192 4.06 10.72 -14.68
C GLY A 192 4.44 11.26 -13.30
N ASP A 193 3.62 12.15 -12.76
CA ASP A 193 3.82 12.76 -11.44
C ASP A 193 2.58 12.67 -10.53
N THR A 194 1.54 11.96 -11.00
CA THR A 194 0.21 12.03 -10.41
C THR A 194 -0.31 10.62 -10.10
N PRO A 195 -0.38 10.24 -8.81
CA PRO A 195 -1.13 9.06 -8.37
C PRO A 195 -2.61 9.15 -8.76
N VAL A 196 -3.21 8.01 -9.16
CA VAL A 196 -4.62 7.92 -9.56
C VAL A 196 -5.37 6.94 -8.66
N LEU A 197 -6.38 7.46 -7.98
CA LEU A 197 -7.27 6.68 -7.11
C LEU A 197 -8.71 6.85 -7.60
N ILE A 198 -9.32 5.74 -8.03
CA ILE A 198 -10.68 5.71 -8.56
C ILE A 198 -11.65 5.39 -7.42
N ASP A 199 -12.69 6.21 -7.25
CA ASP A 199 -13.85 5.85 -6.42
C ASP A 199 -14.82 5.02 -7.28
N ALA A 200 -14.82 3.71 -7.07
CA ALA A 200 -15.66 2.75 -7.78
C ALA A 200 -17.02 2.51 -7.07
N GLY A 201 -17.44 3.45 -6.22
CA GLY A 201 -18.72 3.42 -5.54
C GLY A 201 -18.85 2.23 -4.59
N GLU A 202 -19.75 1.30 -4.89
CA GLU A 202 -19.97 0.14 -4.03
C GLU A 202 -18.78 -0.83 -3.98
N TYR A 203 -17.92 -0.82 -5.00
CA TYR A 203 -16.71 -1.66 -5.09
C TYR A 203 -15.54 -1.09 -4.26
N GLY A 204 -15.68 0.13 -3.72
CA GLY A 204 -14.66 0.81 -2.93
C GLY A 204 -13.73 1.65 -3.79
N LYS A 205 -12.46 1.76 -3.39
CA LYS A 205 -11.44 2.56 -4.05
C LYS A 205 -10.37 1.69 -4.70
N ILE A 206 -9.99 2.07 -5.92
CA ILE A 206 -9.05 1.35 -6.78
C ILE A 206 -7.82 2.23 -7.00
N GLY A 207 -6.65 1.76 -6.58
CA GLY A 207 -5.35 2.37 -6.92
C GLY A 207 -4.77 1.73 -8.18
N ILE A 208 -4.12 2.52 -9.02
CA ILE A 208 -3.44 2.06 -10.23
C ILE A 208 -1.94 2.25 -10.08
N SER A 209 -1.15 1.22 -10.36
CA SER A 209 0.30 1.25 -10.40
C SER A 209 0.79 0.30 -11.49
N ILE A 210 1.62 0.75 -12.42
CA ILE A 210 2.02 -0.05 -13.59
C ILE A 210 3.38 -0.70 -13.31
N CYS A 211 3.43 -2.03 -13.32
CA CYS A 211 4.66 -2.83 -13.35
C CYS A 211 5.70 -2.38 -12.31
N TYR A 212 6.78 -1.73 -12.75
CA TYR A 212 7.87 -1.25 -11.89
C TYR A 212 7.39 -0.33 -10.77
N ASP A 213 6.30 0.43 -10.96
CA ASP A 213 5.66 1.19 -9.88
C ASP A 213 5.24 0.26 -8.73
N THR A 214 4.52 -0.83 -9.05
CA THR A 214 4.09 -1.85 -8.07
C THR A 214 5.28 -2.59 -7.45
N TYR A 215 6.32 -2.88 -8.24
CA TYR A 215 7.44 -3.70 -7.75
C TYR A 215 8.48 -2.89 -6.96
N SER A 216 8.59 -1.59 -7.20
CA SER A 216 9.72 -0.79 -6.73
C SER A 216 9.32 0.47 -5.97
N THR A 217 8.05 0.89 -5.98
CA THR A 217 7.58 2.12 -5.31
C THR A 217 6.55 1.83 -4.21
N PRO A 218 6.97 1.28 -3.05
CA PRO A 218 6.05 1.07 -1.93
C PRO A 218 5.34 2.37 -1.51
N GLU A 219 5.96 3.53 -1.70
CA GLU A 219 5.40 4.84 -1.35
C GLU A 219 4.05 5.11 -2.03
N LEU A 220 3.89 4.65 -3.28
CA LEU A 220 2.64 4.78 -4.02
C LEU A 220 1.53 3.92 -3.41
N GLU A 221 1.86 2.70 -3.05
CA GLU A 221 0.96 1.73 -2.45
C GLU A 221 0.54 2.15 -1.03
N ARG A 222 1.50 2.64 -0.24
CA ARG A 222 1.27 3.22 1.09
C ARG A 222 0.35 4.43 1.02
N TYR A 223 0.54 5.29 0.03
CA TYR A 223 -0.34 6.42 -0.22
C TYR A 223 -1.78 5.98 -0.55
N TYR A 224 -1.94 5.00 -1.45
CA TYR A 224 -3.27 4.44 -1.76
C TYR A 224 -3.92 3.78 -0.54
N ALA A 225 -3.17 3.00 0.24
CA ALA A 225 -3.66 2.35 1.46
C ALA A 225 -4.15 3.38 2.48
N ALA A 226 -3.38 4.45 2.74
CA ALA A 226 -3.77 5.55 3.64
C ALA A 226 -5.00 6.34 3.13
N MET A 227 -5.24 6.33 1.83
CA MET A 227 -6.42 6.93 1.19
C MET A 227 -7.64 5.99 1.14
N GLY A 228 -7.56 4.80 1.77
CA GLY A 228 -8.67 3.85 1.88
C GLY A 228 -8.88 3.00 0.62
N CYS A 229 -7.81 2.76 -0.14
CA CYS A 229 -7.80 1.79 -1.23
C CYS A 229 -8.10 0.37 -0.73
N ASN A 230 -8.84 -0.43 -1.48
CA ASN A 230 -9.05 -1.85 -1.21
C ASN A 230 -8.65 -2.75 -2.40
N LEU A 231 -8.44 -2.18 -3.58
CA LEU A 231 -8.02 -2.87 -4.79
C LEU A 231 -6.81 -2.15 -5.41
N LEU A 232 -5.70 -2.86 -5.58
CA LEU A 232 -4.56 -2.38 -6.36
C LEU A 232 -4.57 -3.09 -7.72
N LEU A 233 -4.61 -2.33 -8.81
CA LEU A 233 -4.53 -2.87 -10.16
C LEU A 233 -3.14 -2.64 -10.73
N ASN A 234 -2.51 -3.73 -11.15
CA ASN A 234 -1.17 -3.77 -11.73
C ASN A 234 -1.22 -4.29 -13.17
N PRO A 235 -1.48 -3.43 -14.17
CA PRO A 235 -1.11 -3.73 -15.55
C PRO A 235 0.41 -3.91 -15.60
N THR A 236 0.89 -5.04 -16.09
CA THR A 236 2.33 -5.33 -16.12
C THR A 236 2.76 -5.98 -17.42
N ALA A 237 4.02 -5.78 -17.76
CA ALA A 237 4.78 -6.50 -18.77
C ALA A 237 6.08 -6.99 -18.11
N SER A 238 5.97 -7.99 -17.22
CA SER A 238 7.10 -8.47 -16.44
C SER A 238 7.78 -9.65 -17.14
N GLY A 239 9.11 -9.62 -17.21
CA GLY A 239 9.89 -10.75 -17.74
C GLY A 239 10.31 -10.64 -19.20
N GLY A 240 10.30 -9.45 -19.81
CA GLY A 240 10.83 -9.23 -21.16
C GLY A 240 12.23 -9.83 -21.35
N ASN A 241 12.42 -10.54 -22.47
CA ASN A 241 13.52 -11.49 -22.71
C ASN A 241 13.47 -12.75 -21.82
N TRP A 242 12.26 -13.26 -21.61
CA TRP A 242 11.97 -14.54 -20.97
C TRP A 242 12.67 -15.71 -21.68
N TYR A 243 13.23 -16.65 -20.90
CA TYR A 243 13.67 -17.96 -21.37
C TYR A 243 13.24 -19.03 -20.38
N SER A 244 12.81 -20.20 -20.84
CA SER A 244 12.39 -21.32 -19.97
C SER A 244 13.43 -21.75 -18.93
N SER A 245 14.71 -21.40 -19.13
CA SER A 245 15.80 -21.65 -18.19
C SER A 245 15.83 -20.75 -16.95
N ASN A 246 15.03 -19.66 -16.89
CA ASN A 246 15.04 -18.69 -15.78
C ASN A 246 13.70 -18.53 -15.03
N VAL A 247 12.72 -19.41 -15.30
CA VAL A 247 11.35 -19.41 -14.73
C VAL A 247 11.32 -19.21 -13.23
N ALA A 248 12.08 -20.01 -12.49
CA ALA A 248 12.06 -20.00 -11.03
C ALA A 248 12.50 -18.63 -10.45
N GLY A 249 13.50 -17.99 -11.06
CA GLY A 249 14.00 -16.69 -10.59
C GLY A 249 13.05 -15.53 -10.91
N TRP A 250 12.32 -15.60 -12.03
CA TRP A 250 11.27 -14.64 -12.34
C TRP A 250 10.03 -14.84 -11.45
N GLN A 251 9.60 -16.08 -11.23
CA GLN A 251 8.47 -16.38 -10.33
C GLN A 251 8.79 -15.93 -8.90
N GLU A 252 10.01 -16.20 -8.39
CA GLU A 252 10.47 -15.72 -7.09
C GLU A 252 10.35 -14.18 -6.99
N TYR A 253 10.87 -13.46 -7.99
CA TYR A 253 10.75 -12.00 -8.06
C TYR A 253 9.30 -11.53 -8.01
N TYR A 254 8.48 -12.06 -8.92
CA TYR A 254 7.13 -11.59 -9.15
C TYR A 254 6.22 -11.88 -7.94
N LYS A 255 6.32 -13.10 -7.39
CA LYS A 255 5.61 -13.50 -6.17
C LYS A 255 6.03 -12.65 -4.97
N LEU A 256 7.33 -12.57 -4.69
CA LEU A 256 7.86 -11.83 -3.54
C LEU A 256 7.32 -10.39 -3.50
N ARG A 257 7.24 -9.73 -4.65
CA ARG A 257 6.70 -8.37 -4.76
C ARG A 257 5.22 -8.31 -4.43
N LEU A 258 4.40 -9.02 -5.18
CA LEU A 258 2.95 -8.94 -5.04
C LEU A 258 2.50 -9.40 -3.64
N GLU A 259 3.08 -10.49 -3.15
CA GLU A 259 2.82 -11.03 -1.82
C GLU A 259 3.22 -10.06 -0.71
N SER A 260 4.36 -9.39 -0.84
CA SER A 260 4.80 -8.39 0.14
C SER A 260 3.81 -7.24 0.24
N VAL A 261 3.26 -6.77 -0.89
CA VAL A 261 2.29 -5.67 -0.92
C VAL A 261 0.96 -6.12 -0.32
N ALA A 262 0.46 -7.28 -0.74
CA ALA A 262 -0.80 -7.82 -0.24
C ALA A 262 -0.72 -8.10 1.28
N SER A 263 0.40 -8.63 1.76
CA SER A 263 0.67 -8.89 3.18
C SER A 263 0.82 -7.60 4.00
N ARG A 264 1.57 -6.61 3.49
CA ARG A 264 1.90 -5.38 4.22
C ARG A 264 0.74 -4.39 4.22
N ASP A 265 0.11 -4.16 3.08
CA ASP A 265 -0.88 -3.09 2.91
C ASP A 265 -2.31 -3.61 2.96
N GLY A 266 -2.52 -4.94 2.98
CA GLY A 266 -3.83 -5.57 3.15
C GLY A 266 -4.80 -5.33 2.00
N MET A 267 -4.31 -4.90 0.83
CA MET A 267 -5.11 -4.69 -0.37
C MET A 267 -5.26 -5.98 -1.17
N THR A 268 -6.39 -6.16 -1.86
CA THR A 268 -6.50 -7.19 -2.91
C THR A 268 -5.78 -6.69 -4.16
N ILE A 269 -4.93 -7.52 -4.74
CA ILE A 269 -4.17 -7.16 -5.94
C ILE A 269 -4.71 -7.94 -7.15
N LEU A 270 -4.95 -7.23 -8.23
CA LEU A 270 -5.13 -7.80 -9.56
C LEU A 270 -3.89 -7.41 -10.38
N SER A 271 -3.14 -8.41 -10.83
CA SER A 271 -1.99 -8.21 -11.70
C SER A 271 -2.26 -8.90 -13.03
N SER A 272 -2.05 -8.21 -14.15
CA SER A 272 -2.31 -8.75 -15.49
C SER A 272 -1.07 -8.58 -16.35
N ASP A 273 -0.55 -9.69 -16.87
CA ASP A 273 0.73 -9.73 -17.57
C ASP A 273 0.60 -10.14 -19.04
N LEU A 274 1.56 -9.67 -19.85
CA LEU A 274 1.70 -10.08 -21.24
C LEU A 274 2.19 -11.53 -21.32
N VAL A 275 1.87 -12.23 -22.40
CA VAL A 275 2.36 -13.60 -22.67
C VAL A 275 2.85 -13.73 -24.11
N ASP A 276 3.78 -14.65 -24.35
CA ASP A 276 4.40 -14.90 -25.64
C ASP A 276 5.12 -13.65 -26.18
N ASP A 277 5.30 -13.57 -27.50
CA ASP A 277 5.97 -12.50 -28.26
C ASP A 277 5.15 -11.21 -28.31
N SER A 278 5.09 -10.51 -27.18
CA SER A 278 4.20 -9.36 -26.97
C SER A 278 4.90 -7.99 -26.94
N GLY A 279 6.17 -7.91 -27.35
CA GLY A 279 6.88 -6.63 -27.36
C GLY A 279 8.12 -6.57 -28.24
N MET A 280 8.78 -5.42 -28.20
CA MET A 280 10.00 -5.14 -28.94
C MET A 280 10.98 -4.32 -28.09
N SER A 281 12.18 -4.85 -27.89
CA SER A 281 13.33 -4.15 -27.33
C SER A 281 14.27 -3.74 -28.45
N GLY A 282 14.23 -2.46 -28.85
CA GLY A 282 14.92 -1.97 -30.04
C GLY A 282 14.42 -2.67 -31.31
N ASN A 283 15.16 -3.69 -31.76
CA ASN A 283 14.83 -4.52 -32.93
C ASN A 283 14.67 -6.02 -32.58
N THR A 284 14.63 -6.37 -31.30
CA THR A 284 14.52 -7.75 -30.82
C THR A 284 13.15 -7.99 -30.19
N PRO A 285 12.40 -9.02 -30.61
CA PRO A 285 11.13 -9.36 -29.97
C PRO A 285 11.31 -9.71 -28.49
N ASP A 286 10.46 -9.13 -27.64
CA ASP A 286 10.38 -9.47 -26.23
C ASP A 286 9.34 -10.57 -26.01
N VAL A 287 9.75 -11.62 -25.31
CA VAL A 287 8.86 -12.71 -24.88
C VAL A 287 8.52 -12.51 -23.40
N PHE A 288 7.25 -12.74 -23.07
CA PHE A 288 6.72 -12.63 -21.70
C PHE A 288 6.10 -13.96 -21.25
N PRO A 289 6.19 -14.30 -19.95
CA PRO A 289 5.69 -15.56 -19.42
C PRO A 289 4.17 -15.59 -19.16
N GLY A 290 3.47 -14.46 -19.15
CA GLY A 290 2.15 -14.38 -18.53
C GLY A 290 2.27 -14.31 -17.00
N GLY A 291 1.35 -14.96 -16.29
CA GLY A 291 1.32 -14.95 -14.82
C GLY A 291 0.46 -13.86 -14.21
N SER A 292 -0.64 -13.52 -14.89
CA SER A 292 -1.72 -12.73 -14.33
C SER A 292 -2.32 -13.43 -13.11
N VAL A 293 -2.53 -12.69 -12.03
CA VAL A 293 -2.99 -13.22 -10.74
C VAL A 293 -4.00 -12.31 -10.07
N ILE A 294 -4.88 -12.92 -9.27
CA ILE A 294 -5.73 -12.21 -8.30
C ILE A 294 -5.34 -12.75 -6.93
N LEU A 295 -4.82 -11.91 -6.02
CA LEU A 295 -4.34 -12.38 -4.73
C LEU A 295 -4.65 -11.46 -3.54
N GLN A 296 -4.60 -12.04 -2.36
CA GLN A 296 -4.64 -11.37 -1.06
C GLN A 296 -3.52 -11.91 -0.16
N GLY A 297 -3.16 -11.16 0.88
CA GLY A 297 -2.32 -11.65 1.96
C GLY A 297 -3.18 -12.12 3.13
N ALA A 298 -2.90 -13.32 3.66
CA ALA A 298 -3.38 -13.75 4.97
C ALA A 298 -2.22 -13.66 5.98
N PHE A 299 -2.52 -13.80 7.28
CA PHE A 299 -1.49 -13.81 8.31
C PHE A 299 -0.50 -14.98 8.14
N ASN A 300 -0.98 -16.12 7.62
CA ASN A 300 -0.22 -17.35 7.51
C ASN A 300 0.31 -17.64 6.09
N GLY A 301 0.10 -16.76 5.11
CA GLY A 301 0.57 -16.99 3.74
C GLY A 301 -0.24 -16.23 2.68
N PRO A 302 0.12 -16.36 1.40
CA PRO A 302 -0.61 -15.75 0.30
C PRO A 302 -1.87 -16.56 -0.03
N MET A 303 -2.90 -15.88 -0.55
CA MET A 303 -4.12 -16.50 -1.05
C MET A 303 -4.38 -16.08 -2.48
N TYR A 304 -4.27 -17.03 -3.42
CA TYR A 304 -4.53 -16.77 -4.83
C TYR A 304 -5.95 -17.17 -5.20
N TYR A 305 -6.70 -16.25 -5.77
CA TYR A 305 -8.05 -16.47 -6.26
C TYR A 305 -8.10 -16.76 -7.76
N ALA A 306 -7.03 -16.45 -8.49
CA ALA A 306 -6.84 -16.78 -9.90
C ALA A 306 -5.35 -16.75 -10.25
N GLY A 307 -4.96 -17.53 -11.26
CA GLY A 307 -3.63 -17.45 -11.87
C GLY A 307 -2.51 -18.19 -11.14
N ALA A 308 -2.84 -18.99 -10.12
CA ALA A 308 -1.89 -19.92 -9.51
C ALA A 308 -2.48 -21.33 -9.47
N ASP A 309 -1.61 -22.34 -9.51
CA ASP A 309 -1.92 -23.76 -9.43
C ASP A 309 -2.22 -24.18 -7.98
N CYS A 310 -3.23 -23.56 -7.37
CA CYS A 310 -3.69 -23.84 -6.02
C CYS A 310 -5.23 -23.85 -5.94
N GLU A 311 -5.78 -24.36 -4.84
CA GLU A 311 -7.20 -24.19 -4.58
C GLU A 311 -7.51 -22.69 -4.42
N ALA A 312 -8.52 -22.18 -5.13
CA ALA A 312 -8.83 -20.75 -5.11
C ALA A 312 -9.03 -20.26 -3.66
N GLY A 313 -8.22 -19.28 -3.27
CA GLY A 313 -8.04 -18.63 -1.97
C GLY A 313 -7.79 -19.57 -0.79
N SER A 314 -7.18 -20.74 -1.02
CA SER A 314 -6.44 -21.41 0.05
C SER A 314 -5.16 -20.62 0.35
N VAL A 315 -4.60 -20.83 1.54
CA VAL A 315 -3.27 -20.31 1.88
C VAL A 315 -2.24 -21.31 1.36
N GLU A 316 -1.38 -20.89 0.43
CA GLU A 316 -0.38 -21.77 -0.19
C GLU A 316 0.86 -20.98 -0.63
N GLU A 317 1.94 -21.06 0.17
CA GLU A 317 3.19 -20.32 -0.06
C GLU A 317 3.95 -20.82 -1.32
N ASP A 318 3.83 -22.10 -1.63
CA ASP A 318 4.55 -22.77 -2.72
C ASP A 318 3.75 -22.80 -4.04
N ALA A 319 2.63 -22.08 -4.13
CA ALA A 319 1.79 -22.08 -5.32
C ALA A 319 2.57 -21.58 -6.55
N ASN A 320 2.51 -22.32 -7.66
CA ASN A 320 3.10 -21.91 -8.93
C ASN A 320 2.15 -20.97 -9.67
N ILE A 321 2.71 -19.97 -10.34
CA ILE A 321 1.92 -19.05 -11.17
C ILE A 321 1.72 -19.67 -12.55
N VAL A 322 0.51 -19.54 -13.10
CA VAL A 322 0.13 -20.01 -14.43
C VAL A 322 0.82 -19.15 -15.51
N ILE A 323 1.79 -19.74 -16.18
CA ILE A 323 2.60 -19.13 -17.25
C ILE A 323 2.37 -19.82 -18.60
N GLU A 324 2.81 -19.19 -19.69
CA GLU A 324 2.77 -19.69 -21.08
C GLU A 324 1.36 -20.05 -21.58
N GLN A 325 0.33 -19.49 -20.92
CA GLN A 325 -1.08 -19.74 -21.22
C GLN A 325 -1.81 -18.41 -21.35
N LYS A 326 -2.29 -18.11 -22.57
CA LYS A 326 -3.20 -16.97 -22.80
C LYS A 326 -4.61 -17.28 -22.31
N GLY A 327 -5.31 -16.28 -21.79
CA GLY A 327 -6.67 -16.47 -21.34
C GLY A 327 -7.16 -15.46 -20.32
N LEU A 328 -8.48 -15.35 -20.23
CA LEU A 328 -9.16 -14.69 -19.13
C LEU A 328 -9.13 -15.59 -17.90
N LEU A 329 -8.61 -15.05 -16.80
CA LEU A 329 -8.61 -15.66 -15.48
C LEU A 329 -9.54 -14.85 -14.57
N THR A 330 -10.45 -15.53 -13.89
CA THR A 330 -11.41 -14.89 -12.97
C THR A 330 -11.28 -15.46 -11.57
N ASN A 331 -11.68 -14.70 -10.55
CA ASN A 331 -11.62 -15.18 -9.18
C ASN A 331 -12.51 -16.42 -8.99
N GLY A 332 -11.89 -17.57 -8.70
CA GLY A 332 -12.56 -18.87 -8.65
C GLY A 332 -13.55 -19.03 -7.49
N LYS A 333 -13.50 -18.14 -6.49
CA LYS A 333 -14.46 -18.05 -5.39
C LYS A 333 -14.69 -16.61 -4.94
N ALA A 334 -15.73 -16.41 -4.13
CA ALA A 334 -16.01 -15.12 -3.51
C ALA A 334 -14.85 -14.67 -2.60
N LEU A 335 -14.56 -13.37 -2.59
CA LEU A 335 -13.50 -12.77 -1.78
C LEU A 335 -13.93 -11.40 -1.25
N THR A 336 -13.34 -10.98 -0.13
CA THR A 336 -13.61 -9.67 0.47
C THR A 336 -12.40 -8.78 0.30
N ALA A 337 -12.50 -7.77 -0.56
CA ALA A 337 -11.50 -6.73 -0.69
C ALA A 337 -11.75 -5.66 0.38
N SER A 338 -10.74 -5.31 1.17
CA SER A 338 -10.82 -4.29 2.21
C SER A 338 -9.58 -3.43 2.23
N SER A 339 -9.70 -2.20 2.73
CA SER A 339 -8.54 -1.40 3.09
C SER A 339 -7.77 -2.07 4.22
N GLY A 340 -6.44 -2.13 4.10
CA GLY A 340 -5.59 -2.61 5.18
C GLY A 340 -5.51 -1.62 6.34
N SER A 341 -5.00 -2.12 7.47
CA SER A 341 -4.94 -1.38 8.73
C SER A 341 -3.58 -0.71 9.01
N THR A 342 -2.58 -0.97 8.18
CA THR A 342 -1.19 -0.57 8.45
C THR A 342 -0.93 0.92 8.24
N CYS A 343 -1.79 1.63 7.51
CA CYS A 343 -1.79 3.10 7.45
C CYS A 343 -2.73 3.75 8.47
N SER A 344 -3.71 3.03 9.02
CA SER A 344 -4.80 3.61 9.83
C SER A 344 -4.58 3.55 11.34
N ASN A 345 -3.36 3.25 11.78
CA ASN A 345 -3.00 3.19 13.20
C ASN A 345 -2.28 4.45 13.67
N ALA A 346 -2.19 4.64 15.00
CA ALA A 346 -1.62 5.84 15.60
C ALA A 346 -0.14 6.09 15.26
N ASP A 347 0.60 5.03 14.94
CA ASP A 347 2.04 5.10 14.66
C ASP A 347 2.37 5.21 13.17
N PHE A 348 1.39 5.30 12.27
CA PHE A 348 1.65 5.76 10.90
C PHE A 348 1.88 7.27 10.91
N ASN A 349 3.08 7.70 10.49
CA ASN A 349 3.58 9.07 10.68
C ASN A 349 3.87 9.76 9.34
N PRO A 350 2.84 10.13 8.55
CA PRO A 350 3.05 10.76 7.25
C PRO A 350 3.88 12.05 7.33
N GLU A 351 3.79 12.81 8.41
CA GLU A 351 4.63 14.00 8.65
C GLU A 351 6.12 13.69 8.78
N LEU A 352 6.47 12.55 9.40
CA LEU A 352 7.85 12.09 9.51
C LEU A 352 8.35 11.69 8.13
N TYR A 353 7.57 10.88 7.41
CA TYR A 353 7.98 10.40 6.08
C TYR A 353 8.11 11.56 5.09
N ALA A 354 7.21 12.54 5.13
CA ALA A 354 7.33 13.76 4.34
C ALA A 354 8.69 14.43 4.56
N GLN A 355 9.10 14.60 5.81
CA GLN A 355 10.40 15.18 6.10
C GLN A 355 11.57 14.29 5.66
N LEU A 356 11.52 12.97 5.90
CA LEU A 356 12.57 12.04 5.48
C LEU A 356 12.81 12.09 3.96
N TYR A 357 11.74 12.08 3.17
CA TYR A 357 11.85 12.17 1.71
C TYR A 357 12.23 13.57 1.22
N LYS A 358 11.83 14.63 1.94
CA LYS A 358 12.31 15.99 1.67
C LYS A 358 13.82 16.08 1.85
N ASP A 359 14.34 15.55 2.95
CA ASP A 359 15.78 15.53 3.23
C ASP A 359 16.53 14.81 2.12
N ILE A 360 16.04 13.64 1.67
CA ILE A 360 16.62 12.91 0.53
C ILE A 360 16.60 13.74 -0.75
N ALA A 361 15.49 14.42 -1.04
CA ALA A 361 15.34 15.23 -2.25
C ALA A 361 16.32 16.43 -2.30
N GLU A 362 16.77 16.91 -1.15
CA GLU A 362 17.73 18.01 -1.02
C GLU A 362 19.20 17.55 -1.09
N MET A 363 19.44 16.22 -1.11
CA MET A 363 20.80 15.67 -1.20
C MET A 363 21.40 15.83 -2.59
N LYS A 364 22.68 16.23 -2.65
CA LYS A 364 23.43 16.35 -3.91
C LYS A 364 23.74 14.99 -4.55
N THR A 365 23.81 13.92 -3.77
CA THR A 365 24.11 12.56 -4.23
C THR A 365 23.25 11.56 -3.46
N ILE A 366 22.29 10.93 -4.14
CA ILE A 366 21.45 9.86 -3.59
C ILE A 366 22.08 8.51 -3.94
N GLY A 367 22.15 7.57 -2.99
CA GLY A 367 22.53 6.19 -3.28
C GLY A 367 23.97 5.97 -3.79
N VAL A 368 24.84 6.98 -3.74
CA VAL A 368 26.25 6.81 -4.15
C VAL A 368 27.05 6.18 -3.01
N THR A 369 27.13 4.84 -3.00
CA THR A 369 28.10 4.13 -2.17
C THR A 369 29.51 4.35 -2.74
N SER A 370 30.35 5.11 -2.04
CA SER A 370 31.78 5.21 -2.37
C SER A 370 32.46 3.85 -2.14
N ALA A 371 32.94 3.24 -3.23
CA ALA A 371 33.47 1.88 -3.33
C ALA A 371 32.45 0.77 -2.95
N ALA A 372 32.19 -0.15 -3.88
CA ALA A 372 31.36 -1.32 -3.63
C ALA A 372 32.02 -2.21 -2.58
N VAL A 373 31.63 -2.06 -1.31
CA VAL A 373 31.99 -3.03 -0.28
C VAL A 373 31.26 -4.32 -0.63
N THR A 374 32.00 -5.31 -1.12
CA THR A 374 31.45 -6.62 -1.49
C THR A 374 31.57 -7.63 -0.35
N SER A 375 32.51 -7.45 0.57
CA SER A 375 32.64 -8.27 1.77
C SER A 375 31.77 -7.72 2.90
N GLY A 376 30.98 -8.56 3.55
CA GLY A 376 30.25 -8.20 4.77
C GLY A 376 30.87 -8.76 6.06
N PRO A 377 30.25 -8.48 7.21
CA PRO A 377 30.67 -9.03 8.50
C PRO A 377 30.46 -10.56 8.56
N ASN A 378 31.27 -11.23 9.38
CA ASN A 378 30.87 -12.52 9.92
C ASN A 378 29.87 -12.28 11.05
N VAL A 379 28.59 -12.55 10.81
CA VAL A 379 27.50 -12.17 11.72
C VAL A 379 26.92 -13.39 12.42
N ALA A 380 26.50 -13.20 13.67
CA ALA A 380 25.70 -14.15 14.43
C ALA A 380 24.33 -13.55 14.78
N VAL A 381 23.25 -14.29 14.54
CA VAL A 381 21.92 -13.96 15.03
C VAL A 381 21.48 -14.97 16.10
N VAL A 382 20.85 -14.47 17.15
CA VAL A 382 20.51 -15.24 18.34
C VAL A 382 19.01 -15.49 18.41
N ASN A 383 18.59 -16.75 18.38
CA ASN A 383 17.25 -17.16 18.82
C ASN A 383 17.32 -17.50 20.30
N MET A 384 16.94 -16.57 21.18
CA MET A 384 16.91 -16.85 22.62
C MET A 384 15.62 -16.41 23.27
N THR A 385 15.26 -17.15 24.32
CA THR A 385 14.34 -16.68 25.36
C THR A 385 15.13 -15.86 26.38
N GLY A 386 14.53 -14.74 26.81
CA GLY A 386 14.95 -13.98 27.97
C GLY A 386 14.27 -14.51 29.24
N TYR A 387 14.93 -14.36 30.39
CA TYR A 387 14.26 -14.60 31.66
C TYR A 387 13.42 -13.37 32.01
N TRP A 388 12.13 -13.56 32.26
CA TRP A 388 11.20 -12.46 32.47
C TRP A 388 11.65 -11.52 33.59
N GLY A 389 12.01 -10.29 33.23
CA GLY A 389 12.54 -9.29 34.14
C GLY A 389 13.86 -9.61 34.85
N ASN A 390 14.44 -10.82 34.69
CA ASN A 390 15.69 -11.23 35.35
C ASN A 390 16.88 -10.90 34.46
N LYS A 391 17.33 -9.65 34.55
CA LYS A 391 18.46 -9.14 33.76
C LYS A 391 19.74 -9.90 34.05
N LYS A 392 20.02 -10.26 35.30
CA LYS A 392 21.25 -10.97 35.68
C LYS A 392 21.38 -12.31 34.95
N LYS A 393 20.39 -13.20 35.08
CA LYS A 393 20.42 -14.51 34.40
C LYS A 393 20.41 -14.36 32.88
N THR A 394 19.68 -13.37 32.37
CA THR A 394 19.66 -13.10 30.93
C THR A 394 21.03 -12.64 30.42
N LEU A 395 21.71 -11.74 31.14
CA LEU A 395 23.07 -11.28 30.81
C LEU A 395 24.09 -12.42 30.88
N GLU A 396 24.04 -13.28 31.91
CA GLU A 396 24.89 -14.47 32.01
C GLU A 396 24.72 -15.39 30.78
N LYS A 397 23.49 -15.56 30.32
CA LYS A 397 23.18 -16.32 29.09
C LYS A 397 23.65 -15.59 27.82
N MET A 398 23.50 -14.27 27.74
CA MET A 398 24.03 -13.49 26.61
C MET A 398 25.54 -13.58 26.53
N VAL A 399 26.25 -13.57 27.66
CA VAL A 399 27.70 -13.73 27.72
C VAL A 399 28.13 -15.08 27.15
N SER A 400 27.44 -16.18 27.43
CA SER A 400 27.80 -17.48 26.83
C SER A 400 27.66 -17.49 25.30
N TYR A 401 26.63 -16.84 24.76
CA TYR A 401 26.48 -16.63 23.31
C TYR A 401 27.61 -15.76 22.73
N ILE A 402 27.97 -14.67 23.43
CA ILE A 402 29.06 -13.76 23.04
C ILE A 402 30.39 -14.49 23.00
N GLU A 403 30.71 -15.28 24.02
CA GLU A 403 31.96 -16.03 24.11
C GLU A 403 32.05 -17.12 23.03
N GLU A 404 30.95 -17.82 22.74
CA GLU A 404 30.91 -18.77 21.63
C GLU A 404 31.07 -18.08 20.26
N ALA A 405 30.39 -16.95 20.06
CA ALA A 405 30.52 -16.16 18.83
C ALA A 405 31.96 -15.66 18.63
N ALA A 406 32.60 -15.17 19.70
CA ALA A 406 34.00 -14.76 19.69
C ALA A 406 34.93 -15.93 19.32
N ALA A 407 34.71 -17.13 19.87
CA ALA A 407 35.48 -18.32 19.52
C ALA A 407 35.35 -18.72 18.04
N LYS A 408 34.29 -18.25 17.36
CA LYS A 408 34.03 -18.47 15.92
C LYS A 408 34.38 -17.25 15.05
N ASN A 409 35.11 -16.27 15.60
CA ASN A 409 35.54 -15.05 14.92
C ASN A 409 34.36 -14.23 14.35
N VAL A 410 33.27 -14.13 15.10
CA VAL A 410 32.12 -13.28 14.74
C VAL A 410 32.49 -11.81 14.92
N ASP A 411 32.21 -11.02 13.89
CA ASP A 411 32.39 -9.56 13.85
C ASP A 411 31.22 -8.81 14.52
N MET A 412 30.00 -9.37 14.42
CA MET A 412 28.77 -8.76 14.93
C MET A 412 27.80 -9.84 15.45
N ILE A 413 27.31 -9.69 16.67
CA ILE A 413 26.26 -10.53 17.26
C ILE A 413 25.00 -9.70 17.55
N VAL A 414 23.84 -10.21 17.14
CA VAL A 414 22.55 -9.53 17.30
C VAL A 414 21.58 -10.37 18.12
N PHE A 415 21.07 -9.77 19.20
CA PHE A 415 20.10 -10.35 20.11
C PHE A 415 18.70 -9.75 19.95
N PRO A 416 17.64 -10.49 20.32
CA PRO A 416 16.25 -10.07 20.12
C PRO A 416 15.84 -8.76 20.77
N GLU A 417 14.67 -8.27 20.33
CA GLU A 417 13.96 -7.14 20.93
C GLU A 417 13.59 -7.42 22.39
N THR A 418 13.76 -6.43 23.28
CA THR A 418 13.39 -6.50 24.72
C THR A 418 13.92 -7.73 25.48
N VAL A 419 15.02 -8.33 25.02
CA VAL A 419 15.50 -9.63 25.52
C VAL A 419 15.80 -9.61 27.03
N LEU A 420 16.19 -8.46 27.58
CA LEU A 420 16.50 -8.29 29.01
C LEU A 420 15.27 -8.25 29.93
N SER A 421 14.12 -7.80 29.43
CA SER A 421 12.92 -7.60 30.24
C SER A 421 11.81 -8.62 29.97
N GLY A 422 11.79 -9.20 28.76
CA GLY A 422 10.60 -9.85 28.22
C GLY A 422 9.66 -8.84 27.56
N TYR A 423 8.68 -9.34 26.81
CA TYR A 423 7.83 -8.53 25.94
C TYR A 423 6.42 -8.33 26.52
N GLY A 424 6.04 -7.08 26.81
CA GLY A 424 4.76 -6.77 27.44
C GLY A 424 3.63 -6.70 26.41
N TYR A 425 2.79 -7.75 26.34
CA TYR A 425 1.67 -7.83 25.38
C TYR A 425 0.29 -7.98 26.06
N VAL A 426 0.22 -7.85 27.38
CA VAL A 426 -1.02 -7.97 28.15
C VAL A 426 -1.52 -6.59 28.58
N GLU A 427 -2.85 -6.44 28.63
CA GLU A 427 -3.51 -5.22 29.06
C GLU A 427 -3.28 -4.98 30.58
N PRO A 428 -3.09 -3.74 31.05
CA PRO A 428 -2.86 -3.42 32.47
C PRO A 428 -3.84 -4.08 33.45
N GLU A 429 -5.11 -4.16 33.09
CA GLU A 429 -6.17 -4.79 33.91
C GLU A 429 -6.03 -6.32 34.03
N LYS A 430 -5.28 -6.96 33.14
CA LYS A 430 -5.00 -8.40 33.11
C LYS A 430 -3.57 -8.73 33.52
N ASP A 431 -2.73 -7.73 33.76
CA ASP A 431 -1.32 -7.88 34.12
C ASP A 431 -1.16 -7.79 35.66
N PRO A 432 -0.90 -8.91 36.36
CA PRO A 432 -0.73 -8.88 37.82
C PRO A 432 0.47 -8.05 38.27
N PHE A 433 1.52 -7.95 37.44
CA PHE A 433 2.66 -7.10 37.75
C PHE A 433 2.24 -5.63 37.74
N TYR A 434 1.50 -5.22 36.69
CA TYR A 434 0.95 -3.88 36.61
C TYR A 434 0.00 -3.60 37.79
N GLN A 435 -0.88 -4.53 38.15
CA GLN A 435 -1.79 -4.36 39.28
C GLN A 435 -1.05 -4.18 40.61
N LYS A 436 0.08 -4.85 40.80
CA LYS A 436 0.90 -4.75 42.03
C LYS A 436 1.75 -3.47 42.07
N TYR A 437 2.35 -3.08 40.95
CA TYR A 437 3.37 -2.03 40.91
C TYR A 437 2.92 -0.71 40.25
N GLY A 438 1.75 -0.70 39.62
CA GLY A 438 1.20 0.46 38.92
C GLY A 438 1.94 0.82 37.61
N VAL A 439 2.89 -0.01 37.18
CA VAL A 439 3.65 0.15 35.95
C VAL A 439 3.93 -1.21 35.33
N SER A 440 4.20 -1.26 34.03
CA SER A 440 4.57 -2.52 33.37
C SER A 440 5.98 -2.98 33.76
N MET A 441 6.26 -4.26 33.55
CA MET A 441 7.60 -4.85 33.74
C MET A 441 8.69 -4.07 32.98
N GLN A 442 8.38 -3.67 31.76
CA GLN A 442 9.29 -2.96 30.86
C GLN A 442 9.72 -1.62 31.44
N VAL A 443 8.78 -0.89 32.06
CA VAL A 443 9.04 0.40 32.73
C VAL A 443 9.84 0.18 34.02
N ALA A 444 9.45 -0.80 34.83
CA ALA A 444 10.10 -1.08 36.11
C ALA A 444 11.58 -1.47 35.95
N THR A 445 11.90 -2.24 34.91
CA THR A 445 13.25 -2.81 34.69
C THR A 445 14.15 -1.97 33.78
N ALA A 446 13.62 -0.93 33.13
CA ALA A 446 14.35 -0.10 32.18
C ALA A 446 15.59 0.58 32.79
N GLU A 447 16.59 0.82 31.96
CA GLU A 447 17.84 1.48 32.29
C GLU A 447 18.09 2.64 31.32
N THR A 448 18.92 3.62 31.67
CA THR A 448 19.46 4.55 30.68
C THR A 448 20.40 3.82 29.72
N ILE A 449 20.68 4.40 28.56
CA ILE A 449 21.73 3.93 27.66
C ILE A 449 22.69 5.11 27.41
N PRO A 450 23.93 5.08 27.94
CA PRO A 450 24.56 3.99 28.69
C PRO A 450 23.94 3.71 30.08
N GLY A 451 23.95 2.45 30.49
CA GLY A 451 23.44 1.94 31.76
C GLY A 451 24.19 0.70 32.24
N ALA A 452 23.73 0.06 33.30
CA ALA A 452 24.43 -1.05 33.95
C ALA A 452 24.65 -2.23 33.00
N SER A 453 23.59 -2.64 32.29
CA SER A 453 23.61 -3.76 31.34
C SER A 453 24.48 -3.46 30.12
N THR A 454 24.37 -2.25 29.55
CA THR A 454 25.18 -1.87 28.37
C THR A 454 26.64 -1.71 28.72
N ASN A 455 26.96 -1.13 29.89
CA ASN A 455 28.35 -1.00 30.36
C ASN A 455 28.98 -2.37 30.58
N TYR A 456 28.26 -3.29 31.23
CA TYR A 456 28.73 -4.66 31.45
C TYR A 456 29.05 -5.40 30.14
N LEU A 457 28.13 -5.36 29.17
CA LEU A 457 28.33 -6.03 27.87
C LEU A 457 29.35 -5.29 26.98
N SER A 458 29.54 -3.98 27.16
CA SER A 458 30.51 -3.20 26.37
C SER A 458 31.95 -3.62 26.63
N GLU A 459 32.27 -4.05 27.87
CA GLU A 459 33.57 -4.65 28.17
C GLU A 459 33.84 -5.92 27.35
N TYR A 460 32.80 -6.71 27.04
CA TYR A 460 32.92 -7.87 26.16
C TYR A 460 33.03 -7.47 24.68
N ALA A 461 32.29 -6.44 24.25
CA ALA A 461 32.42 -5.88 22.90
C ALA A 461 33.86 -5.44 22.64
N LYS A 462 34.46 -4.73 23.59
CA LYS A 462 35.85 -4.29 23.57
C LYS A 462 36.85 -5.45 23.66
N LYS A 463 36.63 -6.40 24.57
CA LYS A 463 37.48 -7.59 24.75
C LYS A 463 37.61 -8.40 23.47
N TYR A 464 36.53 -8.55 22.72
CA TYR A 464 36.49 -9.38 21.52
C TYR A 464 36.56 -8.60 20.20
N GLY A 465 36.58 -7.26 20.25
CA GLY A 465 36.57 -6.42 19.05
C GLY A 465 35.32 -6.63 18.19
N MET A 466 34.17 -6.86 18.83
CA MET A 466 32.92 -7.30 18.22
C MET A 466 31.80 -6.28 18.44
N TYR A 467 30.96 -6.08 17.43
CA TYR A 467 29.70 -5.35 17.61
C TYR A 467 28.71 -6.22 18.36
N ILE A 468 28.12 -5.70 19.44
CA ILE A 468 27.05 -6.38 20.20
C ILE A 468 25.81 -5.50 20.14
N ILE A 469 24.74 -5.99 19.51
CA ILE A 469 23.49 -5.24 19.34
C ILE A 469 22.36 -6.04 19.99
N PHE A 470 21.55 -5.41 20.84
CA PHE A 470 20.47 -6.10 21.55
C PHE A 470 19.32 -5.18 21.93
N GLY A 471 18.10 -5.73 21.98
CA GLY A 471 16.93 -4.98 22.40
C GLY A 471 16.78 -4.87 23.92
N MET A 472 16.44 -3.67 24.40
CA MET A 472 16.17 -3.39 25.82
C MET A 472 15.20 -2.21 25.97
N THR A 473 14.72 -1.99 27.20
CA THR A 473 13.89 -0.83 27.52
C THR A 473 14.75 0.31 28.05
N GLU A 474 14.62 1.49 27.46
CA GLU A 474 15.48 2.66 27.71
C GLU A 474 14.73 3.75 28.47
N LYS A 475 15.27 4.19 29.60
CA LYS A 475 14.82 5.39 30.32
C LYS A 475 15.41 6.64 29.66
N ASP A 476 14.61 7.70 29.63
CA ASP A 476 15.10 9.03 29.26
C ASP A 476 15.97 9.60 30.37
N GLU A 477 17.14 10.13 30.00
CA GLU A 477 18.05 10.81 30.92
C GLU A 477 17.42 12.06 31.52
N ALA A 478 16.45 12.68 30.83
CA ALA A 478 15.69 13.82 31.34
C ALA A 478 14.71 13.45 32.45
N GLY A 479 14.46 12.15 32.68
CA GLY A 479 13.61 11.63 33.74
C GLY A 479 12.42 10.80 33.25
N LYS A 480 11.39 10.67 34.08
CA LYS A 480 10.22 9.85 33.76
C LYS A 480 9.40 10.47 32.63
N ILE A 481 9.03 9.65 31.66
CA ILE A 481 8.13 10.04 30.57
C ILE A 481 6.71 9.61 30.91
N TYR A 482 5.74 10.46 30.60
CA TYR A 482 4.33 10.13 30.77
C TYR A 482 3.56 10.39 29.47
N GLU A 483 2.88 9.36 28.99
CA GLU A 483 1.96 9.42 27.83
C GLU A 483 0.67 8.69 28.20
N ALA A 484 -0.47 9.18 27.72
CA ALA A 484 -1.73 8.47 27.91
C ALA A 484 -1.70 7.11 27.20
N ASN A 485 -2.32 6.10 27.78
CA ASN A 485 -2.66 4.85 27.10
C ASN A 485 -4.18 4.64 27.12
N ASN A 486 -4.62 3.45 26.70
CA ASN A 486 -6.05 3.11 26.65
C ASN A 486 -6.73 3.07 28.05
N TYR A 487 -5.98 3.12 29.15
CA TYR A 487 -6.47 2.88 30.51
C TYR A 487 -6.26 4.09 31.43
N GLU A 488 -5.16 4.81 31.25
CA GLU A 488 -4.72 5.90 32.10
C GLU A 488 -4.33 7.12 31.27
N LYS A 489 -4.72 8.30 31.76
CA LYS A 489 -4.39 9.58 31.13
C LYS A 489 -2.92 9.98 31.33
N HIS A 490 -2.21 9.32 32.23
CA HIS A 490 -0.85 9.67 32.64
C HIS A 490 -0.07 8.42 33.05
N ALA A 491 0.12 7.50 32.11
CA ALA A 491 0.90 6.28 32.35
C ALA A 491 2.40 6.56 32.16
N GLU A 492 3.23 6.05 33.07
CA GLU A 492 4.69 6.10 32.94
C GLU A 492 5.15 5.24 31.75
N LYS A 493 6.12 5.73 30.98
CA LYS A 493 6.62 5.11 29.75
C LYS A 493 8.14 5.13 29.68
N VAL A 494 8.66 4.28 28.82
CA VAL A 494 10.09 4.18 28.44
C VAL A 494 10.21 4.07 26.91
N TYR A 495 11.41 4.10 26.36
CA TYR A 495 11.61 3.74 24.95
C TYR A 495 11.80 2.22 24.82
N ASN A 496 11.31 1.65 23.72
CA ASN A 496 11.75 0.34 23.25
C ASN A 496 12.98 0.59 22.35
N SER A 497 14.14 0.10 22.75
CA SER A 497 15.40 0.49 22.12
C SER A 497 16.28 -0.70 21.75
N ALA A 498 17.17 -0.48 20.79
CA ALA A 498 18.28 -1.35 20.49
C ALA A 498 19.56 -0.67 20.96
N ALA A 499 20.24 -1.27 21.93
CA ALA A 499 21.57 -0.86 22.35
C ALA A 499 22.60 -1.32 21.32
N ILE A 500 23.57 -0.46 21.01
CA ILE A 500 24.62 -0.68 20.03
C ILE A 500 25.96 -0.53 20.75
N LEU A 501 26.65 -1.64 20.96
CA LEU A 501 27.97 -1.65 21.59
C LEU A 501 29.03 -1.85 20.52
N TYR A 502 29.97 -0.91 20.47
CA TYR A 502 31.01 -0.86 19.45
C TYR A 502 32.25 -1.65 19.90
N PRO A 503 33.06 -2.15 18.95
CA PRO A 503 34.32 -2.85 19.23
C PRO A 503 35.34 -2.07 20.08
N ASP A 504 35.23 -0.75 20.17
CA ASP A 504 36.11 0.10 20.97
C ASP A 504 35.59 0.35 22.40
N GLY A 505 34.40 -0.15 22.72
CA GLY A 505 33.70 0.06 23.99
C GLY A 505 32.73 1.25 23.99
N THR A 506 32.60 1.98 22.89
CA THR A 506 31.58 3.04 22.74
C THR A 506 30.17 2.41 22.77
N ILE A 507 29.20 3.16 23.28
CA ILE A 507 27.81 2.73 23.45
C ILE A 507 26.90 3.75 22.80
N ASP A 508 25.89 3.28 22.09
CA ASP A 508 24.87 4.10 21.44
C ASP A 508 23.52 3.37 21.45
N SER A 509 22.45 4.02 21.02
CA SER A 509 21.11 3.41 20.90
C SER A 509 20.32 3.86 19.68
N TYR A 510 19.30 3.06 19.37
CA TYR A 510 18.18 3.41 18.50
C TYR A 510 16.88 3.21 19.26
N GLN A 511 15.99 4.21 19.24
CA GLN A 511 14.66 4.15 19.85
C GLN A 511 13.62 3.84 18.77
N LYS A 512 12.84 2.78 18.97
CA LYS A 512 11.83 2.26 18.02
C LYS A 512 10.83 3.35 17.61
N ILE A 513 10.67 3.56 16.30
CA ILE A 513 9.79 4.60 15.77
C ILE A 513 8.33 4.15 15.72
N HIS A 514 8.08 2.88 15.39
CA HIS A 514 6.73 2.33 15.17
C HIS A 514 6.37 1.25 16.19
N ARG A 515 5.48 1.56 17.14
CA ARG A 515 5.06 0.61 18.19
C ARG A 515 4.26 -0.57 17.65
N ALA A 516 4.38 -1.73 18.28
CA ALA A 516 3.64 -2.96 17.94
C ALA A 516 2.68 -3.40 19.06
N GLY A 517 1.56 -4.02 18.69
CA GLY A 517 0.62 -4.62 19.65
C GLY A 517 0.23 -3.66 20.77
N LEU A 518 0.48 -4.08 22.02
CA LEU A 518 0.20 -3.31 23.23
C LEU A 518 1.41 -2.50 23.75
N GLU A 519 2.43 -2.24 22.92
CA GLU A 519 3.55 -1.38 23.28
C GLU A 519 3.11 0.01 23.74
N THR A 520 1.98 0.54 23.26
CA THR A 520 1.37 1.79 23.75
C THR A 520 1.14 1.80 25.27
N GLN A 521 1.08 0.63 25.92
CA GLN A 521 0.92 0.51 27.36
C GLN A 521 2.19 0.84 28.16
N TRP A 522 3.37 0.78 27.55
CA TRP A 522 4.62 0.91 28.28
C TRP A 522 5.71 1.68 27.54
N SER A 523 5.58 1.90 26.23
CA SER A 523 6.53 2.67 25.44
C SER A 523 5.99 3.94 24.81
N VAL A 524 6.88 4.91 24.73
CA VAL A 524 6.82 6.01 23.76
C VAL A 524 7.64 5.65 22.53
N CYS A 525 7.46 6.42 21.46
CA CYS A 525 8.16 6.20 20.21
C CYS A 525 9.38 7.11 20.06
N GLY A 526 10.45 6.57 19.47
CA GLY A 526 11.55 7.37 18.94
C GLY A 526 11.12 8.20 17.72
N THR A 527 11.94 9.19 17.36
CA THR A 527 11.67 10.13 16.26
C THR A 527 12.78 10.20 15.22
N THR A 528 13.88 9.48 15.45
CA THR A 528 15.15 9.70 14.76
C THR A 528 15.64 8.36 14.20
N PRO A 529 15.70 8.22 12.85
CA PRO A 529 16.35 7.07 12.23
C PRO A 529 17.81 6.93 12.66
N LYS A 530 18.33 5.70 12.72
CA LYS A 530 19.71 5.43 13.15
C LYS A 530 20.54 4.79 12.06
N ILE A 531 21.66 5.43 11.74
CA ILE A 531 22.67 4.89 10.82
C ILE A 531 24.02 4.87 11.53
N ILE A 532 24.68 3.71 11.53
CA ILE A 532 26.05 3.56 12.03
C ILE A 532 27.03 3.38 10.86
N ASN A 533 28.22 3.97 11.00
CA ASN A 533 29.31 3.82 10.04
C ASN A 533 30.21 2.67 10.48
N THR A 534 30.47 1.71 9.58
CA THR A 534 31.34 0.56 9.85
C THR A 534 32.37 0.39 8.73
N LYS A 535 33.35 -0.51 8.94
CA LYS A 535 34.30 -0.90 7.88
C LYS A 535 33.63 -1.57 6.67
N TRP A 536 32.38 -2.01 6.80
CA TRP A 536 31.58 -2.59 5.71
C TRP A 536 30.59 -1.61 5.07
N GLY A 537 30.66 -0.33 5.43
CA GLY A 537 29.73 0.71 5.00
C GLY A 537 28.71 1.09 6.06
N LYS A 538 27.68 1.82 5.61
CA LYS A 538 26.59 2.30 6.47
C LYS A 538 25.59 1.19 6.76
N ILE A 539 25.16 1.11 8.01
CA ILE A 539 24.17 0.13 8.49
C ILE A 539 23.01 0.89 9.14
N GLY A 540 21.78 0.64 8.68
CA GLY A 540 20.57 1.12 9.34
C GLY A 540 20.20 0.23 10.54
N ILE A 541 19.59 0.80 11.58
CA ILE A 541 19.10 0.05 12.75
C ILE A 541 17.57 0.20 12.84
N ASP A 542 16.86 -0.92 12.88
CA ASP A 542 15.41 -1.01 12.98
C ASP A 542 15.02 -1.98 14.11
N ILE A 543 13.76 -1.90 14.59
CA ILE A 543 13.23 -2.89 15.54
C ILE A 543 11.86 -3.38 15.07
N CYS A 544 11.74 -4.69 14.87
CA CYS A 544 10.47 -5.42 14.71
C CYS A 544 9.47 -4.80 13.72
N ARG A 545 8.53 -3.97 14.20
CA ARG A 545 7.49 -3.41 13.35
C ARG A 545 8.04 -2.38 12.36
N ASP A 546 9.14 -1.69 12.71
CA ASP A 546 9.85 -0.76 11.84
C ASP A 546 10.14 -1.40 10.48
N GLY A 547 10.97 -2.45 10.46
CA GLY A 547 11.31 -3.18 9.24
C GLY A 547 10.21 -4.12 8.71
N HIS A 548 9.27 -4.59 9.53
CA HIS A 548 8.21 -5.49 9.05
C HIS A 548 7.05 -4.79 8.33
N PHE A 549 6.76 -3.52 8.63
CA PHE A 549 5.52 -2.88 8.17
C PHE A 549 5.73 -1.50 7.55
N TYR A 550 6.86 -0.83 7.80
CA TYR A 550 7.09 0.54 7.39
C TYR A 550 8.26 0.64 6.40
N PRO A 551 7.99 0.44 5.10
CA PRO A 551 9.02 0.52 4.05
C PRO A 551 9.66 1.88 3.91
N GLU A 552 9.04 2.93 4.45
CA GLU A 552 9.53 4.30 4.43
C GLU A 552 10.88 4.43 5.14
N LEU A 553 11.07 3.73 6.28
CA LEU A 553 12.31 3.78 7.05
C LEU A 553 13.45 3.00 6.37
N GLY A 554 13.16 1.78 5.91
CA GLY A 554 14.14 0.99 5.14
C GLY A 554 14.53 1.67 3.82
N ARG A 555 13.57 2.32 3.13
CA ARG A 555 13.86 3.15 1.95
C ARG A 555 14.78 4.31 2.30
N TYR A 556 14.51 5.01 3.41
CA TYR A 556 15.35 6.10 3.86
C TYR A 556 16.79 5.62 4.07
N TYR A 557 17.01 4.51 4.78
CA TYR A 557 18.34 3.93 4.96
C TYR A 557 19.02 3.60 3.63
N ALA A 558 18.29 2.97 2.70
CA ALA A 558 18.79 2.65 1.37
C ALA A 558 19.24 3.92 0.61
N ALA A 559 18.41 4.98 0.61
CA ALA A 559 18.72 6.26 -0.03
C ALA A 559 19.92 6.99 0.61
N MET A 560 20.10 6.83 1.93
CA MET A 560 21.25 7.34 2.69
C MET A 560 22.56 6.58 2.43
N GLY A 561 22.51 5.52 1.62
CA GLY A 561 23.67 4.72 1.21
C GLY A 561 23.95 3.54 2.14
N CYS A 562 22.99 3.10 2.94
CA CYS A 562 23.13 1.83 3.67
C CYS A 562 23.10 0.66 2.67
N THR A 563 23.91 -0.35 2.95
CA THR A 563 23.92 -1.62 2.18
C THR A 563 23.27 -2.75 2.98
N MET A 564 23.07 -2.54 4.27
CA MET A 564 22.42 -3.49 5.16
C MET A 564 21.71 -2.80 6.33
N PHE A 565 20.84 -3.54 7.01
CA PHE A 565 20.23 -3.11 8.27
C PHE A 565 20.20 -4.24 9.32
N VAL A 566 20.20 -3.85 10.58
CA VAL A 566 20.06 -4.75 11.73
C VAL A 566 18.66 -4.60 12.30
N HIS A 567 18.00 -5.73 12.55
CA HIS A 567 16.58 -5.80 12.85
C HIS A 567 16.28 -6.80 13.98
N PRO A 568 16.48 -6.42 15.26
CA PRO A 568 16.03 -7.19 16.41
C PRO A 568 14.51 -7.25 16.48
N THR A 569 13.94 -8.42 16.77
CA THR A 569 12.48 -8.60 16.76
C THR A 569 11.96 -9.46 17.91
N ALA A 570 10.72 -9.21 18.32
CA ALA A 570 9.89 -10.08 19.17
C ALA A 570 8.52 -10.23 18.48
N THR A 571 8.46 -11.13 17.52
CA THR A 571 7.37 -11.26 16.57
C THR A 571 6.69 -12.61 16.68
N THR A 572 5.36 -12.60 16.76
CA THR A 572 4.49 -13.78 16.67
C THR A 572 4.08 -14.05 15.23
N GLY A 573 3.82 -15.30 14.86
CA GLY A 573 3.28 -15.67 13.53
C GLY A 573 4.26 -16.43 12.63
N ASN A 574 3.85 -16.68 11.39
CA ASN A 574 4.59 -17.51 10.44
C ASN A 574 5.85 -16.80 9.89
N ALA A 575 6.90 -17.57 9.61
CA ALA A 575 8.12 -17.15 8.93
C ALA A 575 7.87 -16.51 7.55
N TRP A 576 6.80 -16.91 6.83
CA TRP A 576 6.49 -16.41 5.49
C TRP A 576 6.49 -14.89 5.39
N TYR A 577 5.62 -14.19 6.14
CA TYR A 577 5.50 -12.75 5.94
C TYR A 577 6.79 -12.01 6.33
N ARG A 578 7.60 -12.57 7.25
CA ARG A 578 8.90 -12.02 7.60
C ARG A 578 9.86 -12.15 6.43
N ALA A 579 9.98 -13.35 5.87
CA ALA A 579 10.83 -13.61 4.70
C ALA A 579 10.38 -12.77 3.49
N THR A 580 9.08 -12.72 3.22
CA THR A 580 8.51 -11.98 2.08
C THR A 580 8.74 -10.47 2.22
N ARG A 581 8.48 -9.89 3.40
CA ARG A 581 8.63 -8.44 3.58
C ARG A 581 10.08 -8.01 3.66
N ILE A 582 10.91 -8.69 4.48
CA ILE A 582 12.35 -8.41 4.58
C ILE A 582 13.06 -8.69 3.25
N GLY A 583 12.74 -9.80 2.61
CA GLY A 583 13.23 -10.14 1.27
C GLY A 583 12.89 -9.10 0.22
N SER A 584 11.72 -8.47 0.32
CA SER A 584 11.35 -7.38 -0.57
C SER A 584 12.31 -6.18 -0.44
N TYR A 585 12.74 -5.78 0.76
CA TYR A 585 13.78 -4.75 0.92
C TYR A 585 15.10 -5.17 0.29
N THR A 586 15.53 -6.42 0.50
CA THR A 586 16.79 -6.91 -0.04
C THR A 586 16.80 -6.90 -1.56
N ASP A 587 15.73 -7.37 -2.20
CA ASP A 587 15.67 -7.37 -3.66
C ASP A 587 15.45 -5.94 -4.23
N ARG A 588 14.56 -5.13 -3.62
CA ARG A 588 14.15 -3.81 -4.14
C ARG A 588 15.19 -2.74 -3.90
N ASP A 589 15.69 -2.71 -2.68
CA ASP A 589 16.47 -1.61 -2.15
C ASP A 589 17.95 -1.97 -2.10
N GLY A 590 18.30 -3.24 -2.37
CA GLY A 590 19.65 -3.75 -2.21
C GLY A 590 20.08 -3.80 -0.74
N MET A 591 19.12 -3.83 0.19
CA MET A 591 19.39 -3.80 1.63
C MET A 591 19.50 -5.23 2.18
N ALA A 592 20.71 -5.70 2.45
CA ALA A 592 20.90 -6.93 3.22
C ALA A 592 20.30 -6.75 4.64
N ALA A 593 19.84 -7.83 5.26
CA ALA A 593 19.26 -7.76 6.60
C ALA A 593 19.88 -8.78 7.55
N ILE A 594 20.08 -8.35 8.79
CA ILE A 594 20.48 -9.19 9.92
C ILE A 594 19.31 -9.14 10.90
N THR A 595 18.49 -10.18 10.97
CA THR A 595 17.34 -10.20 11.87
C THR A 595 17.36 -11.42 12.78
N CYS A 596 17.03 -11.15 14.05
CA CYS A 596 16.84 -12.17 15.07
C CYS A 596 15.44 -12.05 15.67
N ASN A 597 14.92 -13.13 16.26
CA ASN A 597 13.63 -13.13 16.95
C ASN A 597 13.74 -13.67 18.37
N LEU A 598 12.93 -13.11 19.28
CA LEU A 598 12.71 -13.70 20.59
C LEU A 598 12.15 -15.11 20.39
N LEU A 599 12.52 -16.06 21.24
CA LEU A 599 12.05 -17.44 21.18
C LEU A 599 11.37 -17.76 22.52
N GLY A 600 10.27 -18.51 22.53
CA GLY A 600 9.62 -18.89 23.79
C GLY A 600 8.42 -18.04 24.15
N GLY A 601 7.78 -18.40 25.27
CA GLY A 601 6.85 -17.55 25.98
C GLY A 601 7.60 -16.45 26.74
N ASP A 602 6.89 -15.40 27.13
CA ASP A 602 7.47 -14.28 27.89
C ASP A 602 7.64 -14.56 29.38
N GLY A 603 7.44 -15.79 29.87
CA GLY A 603 7.79 -16.19 31.24
C GLY A 603 6.63 -16.33 32.22
N ILE A 604 5.48 -15.69 32.00
CA ILE A 604 4.39 -15.63 33.00
C ILE A 604 3.02 -16.09 32.50
N TYR A 605 2.85 -16.26 31.19
CA TYR A 605 1.57 -16.63 30.58
C TYR A 605 1.69 -17.93 29.78
N ASN A 606 0.69 -18.80 29.94
CA ASN A 606 0.50 -20.01 29.17
C ASN A 606 0.04 -19.71 27.74
N ALA A 607 0.12 -20.70 26.85
CA ALA A 607 -0.30 -20.59 25.44
C ALA A 607 -1.76 -20.17 25.22
N ASP A 608 -2.63 -20.38 26.21
CA ASP A 608 -4.03 -19.94 26.22
C ASP A 608 -4.22 -18.52 26.80
N GLY A 609 -3.13 -17.84 27.15
CA GLY A 609 -3.11 -16.54 27.82
C GLY A 609 -3.44 -16.59 29.31
N SER A 610 -3.61 -17.78 29.91
CA SER A 610 -3.80 -17.91 31.35
C SER A 610 -2.49 -17.68 32.09
N TYR A 611 -2.58 -17.01 33.23
CA TYR A 611 -1.45 -16.79 34.15
C TYR A 611 -1.12 -18.08 34.91
N ASP A 612 0.14 -18.55 34.90
CA ASP A 612 0.59 -19.65 35.78
C ASP A 612 1.27 -19.08 37.05
N PRO A 613 0.61 -19.17 38.22
CA PRO A 613 1.10 -18.63 39.48
C PRO A 613 2.18 -19.49 40.15
N LYS A 614 2.95 -20.32 39.44
CA LYS A 614 4.00 -21.16 40.06
C LYS A 614 5.35 -20.47 40.23
N ASP A 615 5.56 -19.29 39.63
CA ASP A 615 6.80 -18.51 39.73
C ASP A 615 6.57 -17.16 40.46
N VAL A 616 5.94 -17.17 41.64
CA VAL A 616 5.62 -15.93 42.39
C VAL A 616 6.45 -15.76 43.67
N GLU A 617 6.89 -16.84 44.31
CA GLU A 617 7.61 -16.79 45.59
C GLU A 617 9.14 -16.58 45.42
N GLY A 618 9.71 -16.91 44.25
CA GLY A 618 11.14 -16.77 43.93
C GLY A 618 11.54 -15.54 43.13
N ASN A 619 10.57 -14.69 42.76
CA ASN A 619 10.77 -13.52 41.87
C ASN A 619 10.94 -12.20 42.62
N PHE A 620 10.90 -12.24 43.95
CA PHE A 620 11.11 -11.10 44.82
C PHE A 620 12.23 -11.40 45.81
N ASP A 621 13.03 -10.40 46.17
CA ASP A 621 13.99 -10.52 47.27
C ASP A 621 13.27 -10.50 48.65
N GLU A 622 14.04 -10.68 49.72
CA GLU A 622 13.51 -10.70 51.10
C GLU A 622 12.86 -9.35 51.48
N GLU A 623 13.27 -8.26 50.81
CA GLU A 623 12.71 -6.92 50.94
C GLU A 623 11.45 -6.69 50.09
N GLY A 624 11.05 -7.67 49.27
CA GLY A 624 9.86 -7.62 48.42
C GLY A 624 10.05 -6.88 47.09
N ASN A 625 11.28 -6.49 46.74
CA ASN A 625 11.59 -5.92 45.44
C ASN A 625 11.60 -7.01 44.36
N PHE A 626 11.14 -6.65 43.17
CA PHE A 626 11.15 -7.58 42.05
C PHE A 626 12.58 -7.83 41.55
N ILE A 627 13.01 -9.10 41.53
CA ILE A 627 14.34 -9.54 41.06
C ILE A 627 14.29 -10.38 39.77
N GLY A 628 13.10 -10.69 39.25
CA GLY A 628 12.94 -11.38 37.97
C GLY A 628 12.71 -12.89 38.04
N GLY A 629 11.95 -13.41 37.07
CA GLY A 629 11.72 -14.82 36.77
C GLY A 629 13.00 -15.66 36.80
N THR A 630 12.99 -16.78 37.53
CA THR A 630 14.17 -17.64 37.62
C THR A 630 14.14 -18.85 36.69
N THR A 631 12.98 -19.12 36.08
CA THR A 631 12.75 -20.23 35.15
C THR A 631 12.36 -19.74 33.77
N ILE A 632 12.61 -20.56 32.75
CA ILE A 632 12.01 -20.40 31.42
C ILE A 632 10.81 -21.36 31.42
N PRO A 633 9.60 -20.93 31.05
CA PRO A 633 8.43 -21.81 31.04
C PRO A 633 8.66 -23.05 30.15
N ASP A 634 8.48 -24.24 30.72
CA ASP A 634 8.56 -25.53 30.00
C ASP A 634 7.41 -25.72 28.99
N ILE A 635 6.38 -24.88 29.06
CA ILE A 635 5.05 -25.19 28.51
C ILE A 635 4.80 -24.47 27.20
N ILE A 636 5.28 -25.04 26.09
CA ILE A 636 4.72 -24.74 24.77
C ILE A 636 4.59 -26.07 23.99
N TYR A 637 3.34 -26.45 23.71
CA TYR A 637 2.84 -27.57 22.90
C TYR A 637 3.86 -28.65 22.45
N ASN A 638 3.68 -29.87 22.94
CA ASN A 638 4.18 -31.13 22.36
C ASN A 638 5.67 -31.49 22.45
N GLN A 639 6.46 -30.92 23.37
CA GLN A 639 7.79 -31.50 23.66
C GLN A 639 7.73 -32.97 24.13
N LYS A 640 6.62 -33.38 24.77
CA LYS A 640 6.42 -34.76 25.22
C LYS A 640 6.01 -35.74 24.11
N GLU A 641 5.65 -35.28 22.91
CA GLU A 641 5.26 -36.14 21.78
C GLU A 641 6.32 -36.26 20.69
N VAL A 642 7.41 -35.48 20.76
CA VAL A 642 8.51 -35.53 19.77
C VAL A 642 9.84 -35.62 20.52
N GLU A 643 10.23 -36.85 20.86
CA GLU A 643 11.40 -37.18 21.70
C GLU A 643 12.77 -36.76 21.10
N ASN A 644 12.82 -36.07 19.95
CA ASN A 644 14.05 -35.79 19.20
C ASN A 644 14.14 -34.40 18.52
N ASP A 645 13.25 -33.44 18.79
CA ASP A 645 13.33 -32.10 18.19
C ASP A 645 13.88 -31.07 19.20
N PRO A 646 15.05 -30.44 18.95
CA PRO A 646 15.57 -29.44 19.87
C PRO A 646 14.63 -28.22 20.00
N TYR A 647 14.57 -27.64 21.20
CA TYR A 647 13.66 -26.54 21.59
C TYR A 647 13.60 -25.38 20.58
N TRP A 648 14.70 -25.08 19.90
CA TRP A 648 14.84 -24.01 18.91
C TRP A 648 14.38 -24.36 17.47
N ASN A 649 13.97 -25.60 17.19
CA ASN A 649 13.70 -26.11 15.83
C ASN A 649 12.27 -26.67 15.64
N SER A 650 11.39 -26.59 16.64
CA SER A 650 10.06 -27.19 16.52
C SER A 650 9.22 -26.49 15.44
N LYS A 651 8.59 -27.30 14.58
CA LYS A 651 7.65 -26.83 13.55
C LYS A 651 6.28 -26.45 14.13
N ASN A 652 6.04 -26.75 15.41
CA ASN A 652 4.77 -26.54 16.10
C ASN A 652 4.71 -25.21 16.87
N TRP A 653 5.75 -24.37 16.74
CA TRP A 653 5.72 -22.98 17.20
C TRP A 653 4.80 -22.19 16.27
N LEU A 654 3.50 -22.23 16.53
CA LEU A 654 2.49 -21.35 15.92
C LEU A 654 1.95 -20.45 17.04
N GLY A 655 2.82 -19.58 17.55
CA GLY A 655 2.48 -18.77 18.72
C GLY A 655 1.39 -17.74 18.45
N SER A 656 0.29 -17.84 19.20
CA SER A 656 -0.57 -16.71 19.57
C SER A 656 -0.34 -16.38 21.04
N GLY A 657 -0.50 -15.11 21.44
CA GLY A 657 -0.45 -14.71 22.86
C GLY A 657 0.93 -14.82 23.51
N GLY A 658 1.93 -14.12 22.97
CA GLY A 658 3.25 -14.01 23.62
C GLY A 658 4.22 -15.16 23.40
N ILE A 659 3.86 -16.13 22.56
CA ILE A 659 4.75 -17.20 22.12
C ILE A 659 5.45 -16.79 20.83
N PHE A 660 6.78 -16.72 20.88
CA PHE A 660 7.60 -16.28 19.75
C PHE A 660 8.33 -17.45 19.10
N ASN A 661 8.35 -17.45 17.76
CA ASN A 661 8.86 -18.54 16.93
C ASN A 661 10.32 -18.31 16.53
N SER A 662 11.07 -19.40 16.30
CA SER A 662 12.45 -19.35 15.79
C SER A 662 12.48 -18.92 14.31
N THR A 663 12.54 -17.61 14.06
CA THR A 663 12.46 -17.02 12.72
C THR A 663 13.57 -16.01 12.44
N SER A 664 14.75 -16.23 13.05
CA SER A 664 15.95 -15.48 12.69
C SER A 664 16.34 -15.75 11.23
N LEU A 665 16.82 -14.71 10.55
CA LEU A 665 17.31 -14.84 9.18
C LEU A 665 18.39 -13.79 8.92
N ILE A 666 19.42 -14.23 8.20
CA ILE A 666 20.42 -13.36 7.59
C ILE A 666 20.12 -13.39 6.10
N ILE A 667 20.03 -12.24 5.44
CA ILE A 667 19.64 -12.18 4.04
C ILE A 667 20.50 -11.19 3.27
N THR A 668 21.00 -11.63 2.12
CA THR A 668 21.73 -10.77 1.18
C THR A 668 21.13 -10.91 -0.22
N LYS A 669 21.44 -9.94 -1.10
CA LYS A 669 21.01 -10.00 -2.49
C LYS A 669 21.83 -11.06 -3.22
N GLY A 670 21.15 -11.95 -3.95
CA GLY A 670 21.80 -12.91 -4.83
C GLY A 670 22.28 -12.29 -6.15
N SER A 671 22.88 -13.11 -7.01
CA SER A 671 23.29 -12.72 -8.37
C SER A 671 22.36 -13.33 -9.43
N THR A 672 21.81 -12.47 -10.29
CA THR A 672 21.10 -12.87 -11.52
C THR A 672 21.99 -12.84 -12.77
N SER A 673 23.27 -12.47 -12.64
CA SER A 673 24.14 -12.13 -13.78
C SER A 673 24.91 -13.33 -14.36
N GLY A 674 24.32 -14.53 -14.39
CA GLY A 674 24.98 -15.75 -14.89
C GLY A 674 24.04 -16.75 -15.55
N LEU A 675 24.60 -17.59 -16.44
CA LEU A 675 23.91 -18.69 -17.17
C LEU A 675 23.35 -19.80 -16.26
N LYS A 676 23.62 -19.74 -14.95
CA LYS A 676 22.93 -20.49 -13.90
C LYS A 676 22.28 -19.48 -12.95
N PRO A 677 20.94 -19.29 -12.98
CA PRO A 677 20.28 -18.39 -12.05
C PRO A 677 20.50 -18.89 -10.62
N SER A 678 21.16 -18.08 -9.79
CA SER A 678 21.11 -18.26 -8.33
C SER A 678 19.80 -17.64 -7.83
N PRO A 679 19.24 -18.09 -6.69
CA PRO A 679 18.08 -17.45 -6.08
C PRO A 679 18.30 -15.94 -5.94
N ARG A 680 17.27 -15.13 -6.19
CA ARG A 680 17.38 -13.66 -6.08
C ARG A 680 17.71 -13.22 -4.67
N LEU A 681 17.27 -14.00 -3.68
CA LEU A 681 17.56 -13.79 -2.28
C LEU A 681 18.45 -14.90 -1.74
N ASN A 682 19.48 -14.50 -0.99
CA ASN A 682 20.28 -15.45 -0.24
C ASN A 682 19.86 -15.48 1.22
N TYR A 683 18.97 -16.42 1.56
CA TYR A 683 18.68 -16.72 2.96
C TYR A 683 19.86 -17.51 3.54
N ASN A 684 20.57 -16.87 4.47
CA ASN A 684 21.87 -17.20 5.09
C ASN A 684 23.07 -16.36 4.59
N GLY A 685 22.84 -15.29 3.83
CA GLY A 685 23.84 -14.26 3.52
C GLY A 685 25.12 -14.69 2.75
N THR A 686 25.28 -15.96 2.34
CA THR A 686 26.57 -16.52 1.84
C THR A 686 26.64 -16.72 0.32
N GLY A 687 25.62 -16.37 -0.46
CA GLY A 687 25.61 -16.53 -1.92
C GLY A 687 25.22 -17.92 -2.47
N SER A 688 24.89 -18.93 -1.64
CA SER A 688 24.34 -20.25 -2.05
C SER A 688 22.95 -20.55 -1.44
N ALA A 689 22.14 -21.39 -2.12
CA ALA A 689 20.88 -21.93 -1.58
C ALA A 689 21.16 -22.79 -0.34
N SER A 690 20.53 -22.46 0.80
CA SER A 690 20.68 -23.25 2.02
C SER A 690 19.53 -24.23 2.16
N GLU A 691 19.84 -25.52 2.15
CA GLU A 691 18.90 -26.52 2.66
C GLU A 691 18.63 -26.23 4.16
N GLY A 692 17.38 -26.31 4.60
CA GLY A 692 16.92 -25.81 5.90
C GLY A 692 17.63 -26.35 7.15
N PHE A 693 17.20 -25.85 8.31
CA PHE A 693 17.76 -26.07 9.66
C PHE A 693 18.17 -27.53 9.99
N ALA A 694 17.41 -28.53 9.54
CA ALA A 694 17.67 -29.94 9.83
C ALA A 694 18.91 -30.54 9.13
N LYS A 695 19.40 -29.94 8.04
CA LYS A 695 20.60 -30.45 7.31
C LYS A 695 21.90 -29.73 7.68
N ARG A 696 21.83 -28.69 8.53
CA ARG A 696 22.94 -27.78 8.85
C ARG A 696 23.65 -28.20 10.14
N GLY A 697 24.53 -29.19 10.10
CA GLY A 697 25.43 -29.58 11.22
C GLY A 697 26.41 -28.50 11.73
N LYS A 698 26.00 -27.22 11.73
CA LYS A 698 26.69 -26.01 12.17
C LYS A 698 25.92 -25.24 13.25
N THR A 699 24.83 -25.78 13.77
CA THR A 699 24.16 -25.18 14.93
C THR A 699 25.12 -25.24 16.12
N SER A 700 25.44 -24.08 16.68
CA SER A 700 26.00 -23.98 18.03
C SER A 700 25.17 -24.84 18.99
N PRO A 701 25.77 -25.46 20.02
CA PRO A 701 25.02 -26.13 21.09
C PRO A 701 23.93 -25.25 21.74
N LEU A 702 24.04 -23.92 21.61
CA LEU A 702 23.12 -22.91 22.12
C LEU A 702 22.12 -22.37 21.07
N GLY A 703 22.22 -22.76 19.80
CA GLY A 703 21.30 -22.28 18.75
C GLY A 703 21.72 -20.99 18.01
N LEU A 704 23.00 -20.62 18.03
CA LEU A 704 23.53 -19.52 17.19
C LEU A 704 23.47 -19.85 15.69
N GLU A 705 22.98 -18.90 14.91
CA GLU A 705 23.08 -18.91 13.45
C GLU A 705 24.18 -17.94 13.02
N ILE A 706 25.19 -18.46 12.31
CA ILE A 706 26.37 -17.67 11.91
C ILE A 706 26.55 -17.72 10.39
N ALA A 707 26.76 -16.56 9.79
CA ALA A 707 27.05 -16.44 8.36
C ALA A 707 28.12 -15.38 8.08
N LYS A 708 28.98 -15.66 7.10
CA LYS A 708 29.81 -14.64 6.48
C LYS A 708 29.02 -13.98 5.36
N MET A 709 28.66 -12.71 5.53
CA MET A 709 27.83 -12.00 4.57
C MET A 709 28.59 -11.67 3.28
N ASP A 710 27.98 -11.94 2.14
CA ASP A 710 28.34 -11.46 0.81
C ASP A 710 27.42 -10.29 0.44
N LEU A 711 27.99 -9.10 0.33
CA LEU A 711 27.28 -7.87 -0.02
C LEU A 711 27.34 -7.58 -1.52
N THR A 712 27.86 -8.51 -2.32
CA THR A 712 27.84 -8.39 -3.78
C THR A 712 26.40 -8.20 -4.26
N GLY A 713 26.17 -7.10 -5.00
CA GLY A 713 24.84 -6.73 -5.49
C GLY A 713 23.99 -5.92 -4.51
N CYS A 714 24.39 -5.80 -3.23
CA CYS A 714 23.74 -4.90 -2.29
C CYS A 714 24.07 -3.42 -2.59
N GLY A 715 23.25 -2.53 -2.03
CA GLY A 715 23.30 -1.08 -2.25
C GLY A 715 22.20 -0.59 -3.19
N PHE A 716 21.58 0.52 -2.80
CA PHE A 716 20.50 1.14 -3.55
C PHE A 716 21.04 1.93 -4.74
N ARG A 717 20.52 1.67 -5.94
CA ARG A 717 20.98 2.27 -7.20
C ARG A 717 19.83 2.96 -7.94
N PRO A 718 19.28 4.05 -7.39
CA PRO A 718 18.20 4.77 -8.05
C PRO A 718 18.71 5.56 -9.27
N SER A 719 17.82 5.87 -10.20
CA SER A 719 17.99 6.92 -11.19
C SER A 719 16.97 8.04 -10.95
N SER A 720 17.14 9.17 -11.63
CA SER A 720 16.14 10.24 -11.61
C SER A 720 14.79 9.84 -12.22
N GLN A 721 14.73 8.73 -12.95
CA GLN A 721 13.50 8.16 -13.54
C GLN A 721 12.87 7.06 -12.68
N THR A 722 13.61 6.46 -11.74
CA THR A 722 13.12 5.31 -10.96
C THR A 722 12.92 5.62 -9.48
N PHE A 723 13.33 6.80 -9.01
CA PHE A 723 13.14 7.23 -7.63
C PHE A 723 12.88 8.74 -7.52
N HIS A 724 11.71 9.10 -7.01
CA HIS A 724 11.22 10.48 -6.99
C HIS A 724 10.98 10.98 -5.54
N PRO A 725 12.02 11.22 -4.74
CA PRO A 725 11.87 11.58 -3.33
C PRO A 725 11.06 12.87 -3.13
N SER A 726 11.17 13.85 -4.03
CA SER A 726 10.36 15.08 -3.97
C SER A 726 8.85 14.79 -4.13
N LEU A 727 8.49 13.86 -5.01
CA LEU A 727 7.10 13.43 -5.19
C LEU A 727 6.60 12.67 -3.97
N PHE A 728 7.39 11.73 -3.44
CA PHE A 728 7.00 10.94 -2.26
C PHE A 728 6.85 11.82 -1.02
N SER A 729 7.77 12.77 -0.82
CA SER A 729 7.66 13.77 0.26
C SER A 729 6.35 14.52 0.20
N LYS A 730 5.99 15.01 -0.99
CA LYS A 730 4.70 15.65 -1.25
C LYS A 730 3.55 14.69 -0.90
N MET A 731 3.53 13.49 -1.46
CA MET A 731 2.47 12.51 -1.18
C MET A 731 2.23 12.30 0.32
N TYR A 732 3.29 12.19 1.13
CA TYR A 732 3.16 12.06 2.57
C TYR A 732 2.77 13.37 3.28
N ASP A 733 3.28 14.52 2.85
CA ASP A 733 2.87 15.84 3.38
C ASP A 733 1.36 16.05 3.25
N LYS A 734 0.78 15.57 2.15
CA LYS A 734 -0.65 15.56 1.91
C LYS A 734 -1.43 14.69 2.89
N LEU A 735 -0.95 13.47 3.12
CA LEU A 735 -1.57 12.57 4.09
C LEU A 735 -1.52 13.20 5.49
N ALA A 736 -0.43 13.89 5.82
CA ALA A 736 -0.32 14.64 7.07
C ALA A 736 -1.34 15.79 7.12
N VAL A 737 -1.50 16.58 6.06
CA VAL A 737 -2.56 17.61 5.99
C VAL A 737 -3.96 17.03 6.17
N LEU A 738 -4.24 15.87 5.58
CA LEU A 738 -5.55 15.23 5.66
C LEU A 738 -5.83 14.58 7.02
N TYR A 739 -4.82 13.97 7.63
CA TYR A 739 -5.03 13.01 8.73
C TYR A 739 -4.31 13.37 10.04
N ARG A 740 -3.58 14.48 10.11
CA ARG A 740 -2.95 14.97 11.34
C ARG A 740 -3.54 16.31 11.75
N GLY A 741 -4.20 16.32 12.92
CA GLY A 741 -4.79 17.52 13.49
C GLY A 741 -3.73 18.60 13.74
N GLY A 742 -4.00 19.83 13.30
CA GLY A 742 -3.10 20.98 13.48
C GLY A 742 -1.81 20.95 12.65
N TYR A 743 -1.64 20.00 11.74
CA TYR A 743 -0.45 19.94 10.87
C TYR A 743 -0.42 21.09 9.86
N THR A 744 0.76 21.68 9.66
CA THR A 744 1.02 22.68 8.63
C THR A 744 1.91 22.07 7.55
N SER A 745 1.45 22.11 6.30
CA SER A 745 2.18 21.57 5.15
C SER A 745 3.59 22.15 5.02
N LEU A 746 4.56 21.30 4.71
CA LEU A 746 5.95 21.67 4.41
C LEU A 746 6.08 22.50 3.12
N TYR A 747 5.09 22.43 2.26
CA TYR A 747 5.11 22.99 0.91
C TYR A 747 3.98 24.03 0.70
N GLY A 748 3.15 24.26 1.72
CA GLY A 748 1.97 25.14 1.67
C GLY A 748 0.68 24.43 1.23
N LYS A 749 -0.47 25.06 1.46
CA LYS A 749 -1.81 24.47 1.22
C LYS A 749 -2.06 23.99 -0.23
N ASP A 750 -1.30 24.49 -1.21
CA ASP A 750 -1.46 24.23 -2.65
C ASP A 750 -0.28 23.42 -3.23
N ALA A 751 0.63 22.94 -2.38
CA ALA A 751 1.90 22.27 -2.70
C ALA A 751 1.87 21.10 -3.68
N ILE A 752 0.71 20.45 -3.71
CA ILE A 752 0.45 19.25 -4.46
C ILE A 752 -0.87 19.58 -5.06
N LYS A 753 -0.95 19.51 -6.40
CA LYS A 753 -2.24 19.47 -7.07
C LYS A 753 -3.12 18.51 -6.25
N GLU A 754 -4.33 18.96 -5.89
CA GLU A 754 -5.39 18.11 -5.34
C GLU A 754 -5.24 16.73 -5.94
N PRO A 755 -5.28 15.64 -5.15
CA PRO A 755 -5.07 14.35 -5.77
C PRO A 755 -6.17 14.29 -6.80
N VAL A 756 -5.82 13.80 -7.99
CA VAL A 756 -6.77 13.43 -9.01
C VAL A 756 -7.56 12.24 -8.44
N THR A 757 -8.36 12.52 -7.41
CA THR A 757 -9.61 11.84 -7.14
C THR A 757 -10.48 12.40 -8.24
N ILE A 758 -10.42 11.77 -9.41
CA ILE A 758 -11.52 11.96 -10.34
C ILE A 758 -12.70 11.35 -9.63
N ASP A 759 -13.50 12.22 -9.02
CA ASP A 759 -14.86 11.90 -8.70
C ASP A 759 -15.54 11.66 -10.06
N LEU A 760 -15.51 10.39 -10.51
CA LEU A 760 -16.22 9.95 -11.71
C LEU A 760 -17.74 10.20 -11.60
N THR A 761 -18.22 10.64 -10.43
CA THR A 761 -19.60 11.10 -10.22
C THR A 761 -19.82 12.59 -10.51
N THR A 762 -18.76 13.36 -10.79
CA THR A 762 -18.84 14.77 -11.22
C THR A 762 -18.05 14.99 -12.50
N GLY A 763 -18.70 14.80 -13.66
CA GLY A 763 -18.09 15.01 -14.97
C GLY A 763 -17.59 16.43 -15.22
N ALA A 764 -16.33 16.69 -14.86
CA ALA A 764 -15.60 17.90 -15.23
C ALA A 764 -14.45 17.50 -16.15
N ALA A 765 -14.59 17.82 -17.43
CA ALA A 765 -13.51 17.77 -18.40
C ALA A 765 -12.37 18.68 -17.95
N VAL A 766 -11.18 18.12 -17.74
CA VAL A 766 -9.97 18.87 -17.43
C VAL A 766 -9.38 19.38 -18.74
N THR A 767 -9.54 20.66 -19.01
CA THR A 767 -8.72 21.39 -20.00
C THR A 767 -7.59 22.04 -19.20
N ALA A 768 -6.37 21.54 -19.36
CA ALA A 768 -5.18 22.17 -18.81
C ALA A 768 -4.56 23.07 -19.89
N THR A 769 -4.10 24.24 -19.50
CA THR A 769 -3.20 25.07 -20.30
C THR A 769 -2.27 25.75 -19.31
N PRO A 770 -0.94 25.65 -19.49
CA PRO A 770 -0.11 26.79 -19.12
C PRO A 770 1.01 27.12 -20.11
N GLU A 771 1.33 28.41 -20.07
CA GLU A 771 2.25 29.26 -20.83
C GLU A 771 3.54 28.68 -21.43
N VAL A 772 3.75 29.09 -22.68
CA VAL A 772 4.93 28.89 -23.54
C VAL A 772 6.05 29.87 -23.17
N THR A 773 7.28 29.38 -23.05
CA THR A 773 8.50 30.20 -23.16
C THR A 773 9.24 29.84 -24.45
N THR A 774 9.60 30.86 -25.23
CA THR A 774 9.84 30.80 -26.67
C THR A 774 11.32 30.71 -27.10
N THR A 775 11.57 29.89 -28.14
CA THR A 775 12.53 30.03 -29.30
C THR A 775 14.06 29.95 -29.10
N PRO A 776 14.90 29.76 -30.16
CA PRO A 776 14.62 29.28 -31.55
C PRO A 776 15.62 28.24 -32.17
N SER A 777 15.07 27.36 -33.01
CA SER A 777 15.42 26.95 -34.40
C SER A 777 16.87 26.97 -34.95
N VAL A 778 17.32 25.85 -35.56
CA VAL A 778 18.00 25.77 -36.89
C VAL A 778 17.65 24.41 -37.57
N THR A 779 16.77 24.31 -38.58
CA THR A 779 16.92 24.37 -40.07
C THR A 779 17.66 23.20 -40.78
N THR A 780 16.84 22.28 -41.34
CA THR A 780 16.87 21.60 -42.67
C THR A 780 18.11 20.85 -43.21
N SER A 781 17.93 19.62 -43.71
CA SER A 781 17.67 19.23 -45.14
C SER A 781 18.01 17.72 -45.39
N PRO A 782 17.72 17.07 -46.54
CA PRO A 782 16.75 15.98 -46.59
C PRO A 782 17.23 14.65 -47.21
N ALA A 783 16.44 13.61 -46.95
CA ALA A 783 15.99 12.50 -47.82
C ALA A 783 16.95 11.85 -48.84
N VAL A 784 17.08 10.52 -48.74
CA VAL A 784 17.17 9.65 -49.92
C VAL A 784 16.28 8.41 -49.73
N THR A 785 15.62 8.11 -50.84
CA THR A 785 14.44 7.27 -51.08
C THR A 785 14.75 5.77 -51.17
N ALA A 786 13.73 5.00 -50.79
CA ALA A 786 13.57 3.55 -50.83
C ALA A 786 13.69 2.91 -52.21
N THR A 787 13.84 1.57 -52.24
CA THR A 787 13.01 0.66 -53.06
C THR A 787 13.21 -0.81 -52.63
N PRO A 788 12.28 -1.74 -52.98
CA PRO A 788 11.81 -2.80 -52.09
C PRO A 788 12.19 -4.20 -52.61
N THR A 789 11.93 -5.24 -51.84
CA THR A 789 11.91 -6.61 -52.37
C THR A 789 10.72 -7.37 -51.80
N VAL A 790 10.04 -8.07 -52.70
CA VAL A 790 8.68 -8.60 -52.61
C VAL A 790 8.73 -10.12 -52.39
N THR A 791 7.63 -10.63 -51.81
CA THR A 791 7.04 -12.00 -51.90
C THR A 791 7.63 -13.12 -51.02
N PRO A 792 6.85 -14.18 -50.65
CA PRO A 792 5.41 -14.42 -50.84
C PRO A 792 4.63 -14.92 -49.60
N THR A 793 3.33 -14.66 -49.67
CA THR A 793 2.22 -15.12 -48.81
C THR A 793 1.97 -16.63 -48.92
N VAL A 794 1.68 -17.27 -47.78
CA VAL A 794 1.02 -18.58 -47.73
C VAL A 794 -0.17 -18.52 -46.76
N THR A 795 -1.38 -18.72 -47.29
CA THR A 795 -2.64 -18.73 -46.55
C THR A 795 -2.98 -20.16 -46.12
N PRO A 796 -3.41 -20.42 -44.87
CA PRO A 796 -4.14 -21.64 -44.55
C PRO A 796 -5.61 -21.39 -44.19
N VAL A 797 -6.38 -22.39 -44.60
CA VAL A 797 -7.83 -22.61 -44.66
C VAL A 797 -8.54 -22.53 -43.30
N VAL A 798 -9.68 -21.84 -43.26
CA VAL A 798 -10.61 -21.75 -42.12
C VAL A 798 -11.56 -22.95 -42.13
N THR A 799 -11.62 -23.69 -41.01
CA THR A 799 -12.68 -24.68 -40.75
C THR A 799 -13.66 -24.09 -39.75
N ALA A 800 -14.95 -24.01 -40.13
CA ALA A 800 -16.02 -23.41 -39.34
C ALA A 800 -16.55 -24.37 -38.27
N THR A 801 -16.87 -23.86 -37.07
CA THR A 801 -17.74 -24.54 -36.07
C THR A 801 -18.43 -23.47 -35.19
N PRO A 802 -19.51 -23.79 -34.48
CA PRO A 802 -20.89 -23.47 -34.82
C PRO A 802 -21.43 -22.25 -34.04
N THR A 803 -22.35 -21.52 -34.67
CA THR A 803 -23.08 -20.39 -34.08
C THR A 803 -24.03 -20.86 -32.98
N VAL A 804 -23.67 -20.64 -31.71
CA VAL A 804 -24.62 -20.73 -30.58
C VAL A 804 -25.30 -19.38 -30.43
N THR A 805 -26.63 -19.39 -30.49
CA THR A 805 -27.45 -18.19 -30.43
C THR A 805 -27.44 -17.61 -29.01
N ALA A 806 -27.01 -16.35 -28.88
CA ALA A 806 -26.96 -15.60 -27.64
C ALA A 806 -28.33 -15.54 -26.93
N THR A 807 -28.36 -15.83 -25.63
CA THR A 807 -29.50 -15.51 -24.77
C THR A 807 -29.14 -14.26 -23.95
N PRO A 808 -29.95 -13.19 -23.95
CA PRO A 808 -29.61 -11.96 -23.23
C PRO A 808 -29.79 -12.09 -21.71
N SER A 809 -28.90 -11.39 -21.00
CA SER A 809 -28.94 -10.93 -19.59
C SER A 809 -30.29 -11.13 -18.86
N VAL A 810 -30.26 -11.86 -17.74
CA VAL A 810 -31.43 -12.06 -16.87
C VAL A 810 -31.82 -10.74 -16.23
N ALA A 811 -32.84 -10.11 -16.80
CA ALA A 811 -33.40 -8.88 -16.32
C ALA A 811 -33.85 -8.90 -14.84
N PRO A 812 -33.58 -7.83 -14.06
CA PRO A 812 -33.96 -7.73 -12.65
C PRO A 812 -35.46 -7.95 -12.42
N VAL A 813 -35.77 -8.74 -11.39
CA VAL A 813 -37.16 -9.01 -10.96
C VAL A 813 -37.83 -7.75 -10.39
N ALA A 814 -39.17 -7.74 -10.39
CA ALA A 814 -39.91 -6.65 -9.76
C ALA A 814 -39.59 -6.59 -8.26
N GLY A 815 -39.32 -5.40 -7.74
CA GLY A 815 -38.89 -5.19 -6.36
C GLY A 815 -37.43 -4.80 -6.21
N THR A 816 -36.56 -5.16 -7.18
CA THR A 816 -35.13 -4.84 -7.15
C THR A 816 -34.90 -3.34 -7.08
N LYS A 817 -33.99 -2.91 -6.20
CA LYS A 817 -33.50 -1.53 -6.16
C LYS A 817 -32.35 -1.39 -7.13
N LEU A 818 -32.40 -0.35 -7.96
CA LEU A 818 -31.36 -0.01 -8.92
C LEU A 818 -30.83 1.36 -8.57
N THR A 819 -29.51 1.54 -8.52
CA THR A 819 -28.91 2.85 -8.31
C THR A 819 -28.33 3.32 -9.63
N ASP A 820 -28.84 4.43 -10.15
CA ASP A 820 -28.20 5.15 -11.24
C ASP A 820 -27.05 5.95 -10.64
N ARG A 821 -25.82 5.45 -10.86
CA ARG A 821 -24.58 6.05 -10.36
C ARG A 821 -24.38 7.46 -10.93
N LYS A 822 -24.74 7.71 -12.20
CA LYS A 822 -24.64 9.01 -12.88
C LYS A 822 -25.47 10.09 -12.19
N THR A 823 -26.73 9.78 -11.85
CA THR A 823 -27.64 10.77 -11.23
C THR A 823 -27.77 10.63 -9.71
N LYS A 824 -27.06 9.66 -9.11
CA LYS A 824 -27.21 9.27 -7.69
C LYS A 824 -28.68 9.01 -7.34
N ALA A 825 -29.48 8.56 -8.31
CA ALA A 825 -30.90 8.30 -8.14
C ALA A 825 -31.11 6.82 -7.86
N VAL A 826 -31.90 6.53 -6.84
CA VAL A 826 -32.30 5.15 -6.50
C VAL A 826 -33.67 4.90 -7.08
N TYR A 827 -33.79 3.85 -7.85
CA TYR A 827 -35.01 3.36 -8.49
C TYR A 827 -35.43 2.03 -7.90
N LYS A 828 -36.71 1.68 -8.06
CA LYS A 828 -37.25 0.35 -7.74
C LYS A 828 -37.96 -0.19 -8.97
N VAL A 829 -37.59 -1.38 -9.44
CA VAL A 829 -38.24 -2.06 -10.56
C VAL A 829 -39.67 -2.39 -10.19
N THR A 830 -40.63 -1.91 -10.96
CA THR A 830 -42.07 -2.17 -10.78
C THR A 830 -42.62 -3.18 -11.77
N LYS A 831 -41.96 -3.34 -12.92
CA LYS A 831 -42.24 -4.41 -13.90
C LYS A 831 -40.92 -4.76 -14.59
N LYS A 832 -40.57 -6.06 -14.60
CA LYS A 832 -39.37 -6.61 -15.27
C LYS A 832 -39.25 -6.01 -16.68
N ASN A 833 -38.07 -5.45 -17.00
CA ASN A 833 -37.76 -4.82 -18.29
C ASN A 833 -38.67 -3.71 -18.80
N ALA A 834 -39.46 -3.07 -17.93
CA ALA A 834 -40.44 -2.09 -18.41
C ALA A 834 -40.47 -0.80 -17.61
N THR A 835 -40.58 -0.88 -16.28
CA THR A 835 -40.89 0.31 -15.47
C THR A 835 -40.18 0.34 -14.13
N VAL A 836 -39.86 1.55 -13.70
CA VAL A 836 -39.27 1.83 -12.39
C VAL A 836 -39.99 2.99 -11.67
N THR A 837 -39.91 2.97 -10.34
CA THR A 837 -40.27 4.08 -9.46
C THR A 837 -39.01 4.78 -8.96
N TYR A 838 -38.95 6.10 -9.06
CA TYR A 838 -37.90 6.91 -8.42
C TYR A 838 -38.11 6.89 -6.89
N VAL A 839 -37.17 6.32 -6.15
CA VAL A 839 -37.28 6.09 -4.69
C VAL A 839 -36.70 7.24 -3.88
N LYS A 840 -35.46 7.62 -4.15
CA LYS A 840 -34.72 8.68 -3.44
C LYS A 840 -33.51 9.12 -4.27
N THR A 841 -32.84 10.18 -3.84
CA THR A 841 -31.47 10.49 -4.28
C THR A 841 -30.49 10.21 -3.13
N THR A 842 -29.31 9.70 -3.46
CA THR A 842 -28.17 9.59 -2.52
C THR A 842 -27.28 10.83 -2.56
N ASP A 843 -27.51 11.78 -3.47
CA ASP A 843 -26.80 13.05 -3.52
C ASP A 843 -27.27 13.98 -2.39
N THR A 844 -26.43 14.11 -1.36
CA THR A 844 -26.66 14.97 -0.20
C THR A 844 -26.36 16.45 -0.46
N LYS A 845 -25.81 16.80 -1.63
CA LYS A 845 -25.45 18.17 -2.04
C LYS A 845 -26.36 18.71 -3.15
N ALA A 846 -27.15 17.86 -3.83
CA ALA A 846 -28.05 18.25 -4.92
C ALA A 846 -28.95 19.45 -4.61
N THR A 847 -28.85 20.49 -5.43
CA THR A 847 -29.77 21.65 -5.43
C THR A 847 -30.84 21.56 -6.53
N THR A 848 -30.61 20.73 -7.55
CA THR A 848 -31.52 20.50 -8.68
C THR A 848 -31.75 19.01 -8.87
N ILE A 849 -33.01 18.60 -8.96
CA ILE A 849 -33.42 17.21 -9.17
C ILE A 849 -34.10 17.06 -10.52
N LYS A 850 -33.62 16.13 -11.34
CA LYS A 850 -34.28 15.69 -12.58
C LYS A 850 -34.80 14.27 -12.38
N ILE A 851 -36.11 14.10 -12.50
CA ILE A 851 -36.76 12.79 -12.54
C ILE A 851 -37.07 12.55 -14.01
N PRO A 852 -36.28 11.73 -14.73
CA PRO A 852 -36.38 11.63 -16.18
C PRO A 852 -37.64 10.86 -16.59
N ASP A 853 -37.94 10.84 -17.88
CA ASP A 853 -39.01 10.02 -18.45
C ASP A 853 -38.56 8.56 -18.66
N LYS A 854 -37.27 8.34 -18.92
CA LYS A 854 -36.62 7.04 -18.98
C LYS A 854 -35.25 7.09 -18.29
N VAL A 855 -34.76 5.95 -17.83
CA VAL A 855 -33.40 5.78 -17.32
C VAL A 855 -32.82 4.47 -17.86
N LYS A 856 -31.54 4.45 -18.21
CA LYS A 856 -30.79 3.25 -18.61
C LYS A 856 -29.93 2.85 -17.42
N ILE A 857 -30.11 1.64 -16.89
CA ILE A 857 -29.32 1.10 -15.78
C ILE A 857 -28.97 -0.36 -16.13
N HIS A 858 -27.68 -0.70 -16.08
CA HIS A 858 -27.15 -2.02 -16.46
C HIS A 858 -27.63 -2.45 -17.87
N GLY A 859 -27.45 -1.59 -18.87
CA GLY A 859 -27.89 -1.84 -20.26
C GLY A 859 -29.41 -1.82 -20.52
N ILE A 860 -30.26 -1.86 -19.49
CA ILE A 860 -31.72 -1.94 -19.64
C ILE A 860 -32.36 -0.55 -19.53
N THR A 861 -33.18 -0.20 -20.53
CA THR A 861 -33.96 1.05 -20.52
C THR A 861 -35.29 0.88 -19.80
N TYR A 862 -35.49 1.60 -18.70
CA TYR A 862 -36.73 1.61 -17.94
C TYR A 862 -37.52 2.91 -18.16
N LYS A 863 -38.86 2.81 -18.26
CA LYS A 863 -39.73 3.99 -18.12
C LYS A 863 -39.87 4.36 -16.65
N VAL A 864 -39.60 5.62 -16.31
CA VAL A 864 -39.83 6.12 -14.94
C VAL A 864 -41.29 6.55 -14.83
N THR A 865 -42.10 5.76 -14.12
CA THR A 865 -43.56 5.94 -14.09
C THR A 865 -44.07 6.51 -12.78
N ALA A 866 -43.26 6.50 -11.71
CA ALA A 866 -43.69 6.98 -10.40
C ALA A 866 -42.56 7.61 -9.60
N ILE A 867 -42.94 8.44 -8.63
CA ILE A 867 -42.10 8.93 -7.53
C ILE A 867 -42.61 8.29 -6.25
N ALA A 868 -41.73 7.67 -5.46
CA ALA A 868 -42.09 6.97 -4.24
C ALA A 868 -42.61 7.93 -3.15
N ALA A 869 -43.34 7.38 -2.19
CA ALA A 869 -43.72 8.11 -0.99
C ALA A 869 -42.46 8.55 -0.22
N LYS A 870 -42.48 9.78 0.30
CA LYS A 870 -41.38 10.38 1.07
C LYS A 870 -40.03 10.52 0.34
N ALA A 871 -39.97 10.38 -0.99
CA ALA A 871 -38.72 10.34 -1.76
C ALA A 871 -37.72 11.48 -1.48
N PHE A 872 -38.23 12.69 -1.19
CA PHE A 872 -37.44 13.89 -0.88
C PHE A 872 -37.89 14.56 0.43
N LYS A 873 -38.59 13.82 1.31
CA LYS A 873 -39.16 14.40 2.53
C LYS A 873 -38.07 15.10 3.36
N ASN A 874 -38.34 16.34 3.77
CA ASN A 874 -37.47 17.21 4.55
C ASN A 874 -36.12 17.57 3.88
N ASN A 875 -35.97 17.36 2.57
CA ASN A 875 -34.77 17.80 1.87
C ASN A 875 -34.74 19.33 1.78
N LYS A 876 -33.84 19.96 2.55
CA LYS A 876 -33.71 21.42 2.64
C LYS A 876 -32.80 22.02 1.57
N LYS A 877 -32.06 21.24 0.78
CA LYS A 877 -31.12 21.76 -0.22
C LYS A 877 -31.74 21.91 -1.61
N ILE A 878 -32.70 21.06 -1.95
CA ILE A 878 -33.31 21.12 -3.29
C ILE A 878 -34.08 22.43 -3.50
N THR A 879 -33.77 23.09 -4.62
CA THR A 879 -34.38 24.36 -5.05
C THR A 879 -35.21 24.20 -6.32
N THR A 880 -34.87 23.22 -7.16
CA THR A 880 -35.50 22.98 -8.45
C THR A 880 -35.78 21.48 -8.66
N VAL A 881 -36.96 21.15 -9.17
CA VAL A 881 -37.36 19.78 -9.54
C VAL A 881 -37.99 19.77 -10.94
N THR A 882 -37.58 18.84 -11.79
CA THR A 882 -38.22 18.54 -13.08
C THR A 882 -38.74 17.11 -13.09
N ILE A 883 -40.02 16.92 -13.45
CA ILE A 883 -40.71 15.64 -13.50
C ILE A 883 -40.99 15.25 -14.96
N GLY A 884 -40.45 14.10 -15.38
CA GLY A 884 -40.49 13.58 -16.73
C GLY A 884 -41.88 13.22 -17.25
N LYS A 885 -41.98 13.05 -18.57
CA LYS A 885 -43.25 12.88 -19.30
C LYS A 885 -43.98 11.57 -18.96
N ASN A 886 -43.25 10.52 -18.58
CA ASN A 886 -43.81 9.19 -18.30
C ASN A 886 -44.32 9.01 -16.86
N VAL A 887 -44.06 9.97 -15.96
CA VAL A 887 -44.49 9.88 -14.57
C VAL A 887 -46.00 10.02 -14.47
N THR A 888 -46.68 9.00 -13.96
CA THR A 888 -48.14 9.01 -13.75
C THR A 888 -48.52 9.09 -12.28
N THR A 889 -47.58 8.79 -11.37
CA THR A 889 -47.83 8.76 -9.92
C THR A 889 -46.78 9.55 -9.12
N ILE A 890 -47.22 10.33 -8.14
CA ILE A 890 -46.38 11.01 -7.15
C ILE A 890 -46.81 10.53 -5.76
N GLY A 891 -45.93 9.89 -5.01
CA GLY A 891 -46.24 9.28 -3.73
C GLY A 891 -46.61 10.28 -2.64
N ALA A 892 -47.28 9.78 -1.59
CA ALA A 892 -47.65 10.58 -0.44
C ALA A 892 -46.41 11.22 0.21
N SER A 893 -46.50 12.50 0.55
CA SER A 893 -45.41 13.27 1.16
C SER A 893 -44.07 13.28 0.39
N ALA A 894 -44.06 13.03 -0.93
CA ALA A 894 -42.84 12.94 -1.73
C ALA A 894 -41.89 14.14 -1.57
N PHE A 895 -42.42 15.37 -1.57
CA PHE A 895 -41.67 16.63 -1.38
C PHE A 895 -42.10 17.38 -0.11
N GLN A 896 -42.60 16.64 0.89
CA GLN A 896 -43.05 17.26 2.14
C GLN A 896 -41.86 17.91 2.86
N GLY A 897 -41.96 19.19 3.23
CA GLY A 897 -40.96 19.88 4.02
C GLY A 897 -39.73 20.37 3.25
N CYS A 898 -39.76 20.33 1.91
CA CYS A 898 -38.70 20.87 1.06
C CYS A 898 -38.73 22.41 1.01
N LYS A 899 -38.37 23.07 2.12
CA LYS A 899 -38.57 24.52 2.33
C LYS A 899 -37.92 25.43 1.28
N ASN A 900 -36.86 24.97 0.64
CA ASN A 900 -36.12 25.74 -0.38
C ASN A 900 -36.55 25.45 -1.82
N LEU A 901 -37.48 24.51 -2.04
CA LEU A 901 -37.96 24.15 -3.38
C LEU A 901 -38.83 25.27 -3.97
N LYS A 902 -38.26 26.04 -4.91
CA LYS A 902 -38.87 27.23 -5.53
C LYS A 902 -39.38 26.97 -6.95
N LYS A 903 -38.77 26.05 -7.71
CA LYS A 903 -39.12 25.80 -9.11
C LYS A 903 -39.49 24.34 -9.31
N ILE A 904 -40.71 24.08 -9.76
CA ILE A 904 -41.18 22.71 -10.06
C ILE A 904 -41.71 22.69 -11.48
N THR A 905 -41.17 21.82 -12.34
CA THR A 905 -41.64 21.61 -13.71
C THR A 905 -42.24 20.22 -13.83
N ILE A 906 -43.52 20.12 -14.18
CA ILE A 906 -44.22 18.86 -14.39
C ILE A 906 -44.48 18.69 -15.89
N SER A 907 -43.73 17.81 -16.56
CA SER A 907 -43.84 17.63 -18.02
C SER A 907 -44.86 16.58 -18.44
N THR A 908 -45.30 15.72 -17.52
CA THR A 908 -46.31 14.68 -17.75
C THR A 908 -47.72 15.23 -17.92
N THR A 909 -48.50 14.65 -18.83
CA THR A 909 -49.95 14.88 -18.98
C THR A 909 -50.80 13.80 -18.32
N GLY A 910 -50.18 12.80 -17.67
CA GLY A 910 -50.79 11.59 -17.17
C GLY A 910 -51.17 11.57 -15.69
N LEU A 911 -50.99 12.67 -14.93
CA LEU A 911 -51.41 12.70 -13.52
C LEU A 911 -52.93 12.77 -13.40
N LYS A 912 -53.48 11.95 -12.48
CA LYS A 912 -54.90 11.89 -12.12
C LYS A 912 -55.07 12.34 -10.67
N LYS A 913 -56.30 12.71 -10.27
CA LYS A 913 -56.61 13.15 -8.90
C LYS A 913 -56.12 12.17 -7.82
N LYS A 914 -56.28 10.87 -8.05
CA LYS A 914 -55.85 9.81 -7.11
C LYS A 914 -54.36 9.44 -7.22
N SER A 915 -53.64 9.91 -8.25
CA SER A 915 -52.25 9.52 -8.48
C SER A 915 -51.23 10.50 -7.89
N VAL A 916 -51.68 11.57 -7.24
CA VAL A 916 -50.81 12.44 -6.43
C VAL A 916 -51.21 12.25 -4.97
N GLY A 917 -50.29 11.69 -4.19
CA GLY A 917 -50.53 11.32 -2.81
C GLY A 917 -50.77 12.52 -1.90
N SER A 918 -51.45 12.28 -0.78
CA SER A 918 -51.72 13.31 0.21
C SER A 918 -50.43 13.95 0.71
N LYS A 919 -50.47 15.28 0.93
CA LYS A 919 -49.34 16.08 1.43
C LYS A 919 -48.07 16.03 0.56
N ALA A 920 -48.13 15.55 -0.69
CA ALA A 920 -46.95 15.40 -1.54
C ALA A 920 -46.12 16.69 -1.69
N PHE A 921 -46.75 17.87 -1.62
CA PHE A 921 -46.07 19.17 -1.69
C PHE A 921 -46.25 20.03 -0.44
N LYS A 922 -46.62 19.42 0.71
CA LYS A 922 -46.85 20.18 1.95
C LYS A 922 -45.55 20.75 2.49
N GLY A 923 -45.48 22.07 2.65
CA GLY A 923 -44.31 22.74 3.25
C GLY A 923 -43.15 22.99 2.28
N ILE A 924 -43.43 23.02 0.97
CA ILE A 924 -42.50 23.61 -0.02
C ILE A 924 -42.43 25.14 0.15
N ASN A 925 -41.52 25.81 -0.57
CA ASN A 925 -41.37 27.26 -0.49
C ASN A 925 -42.70 27.99 -0.78
N SER A 926 -43.05 29.00 0.03
CA SER A 926 -44.31 29.74 -0.13
C SER A 926 -44.39 30.54 -1.43
N LYS A 927 -43.25 30.89 -2.03
CA LYS A 927 -43.13 31.56 -3.34
C LYS A 927 -42.84 30.58 -4.49
N ALA A 928 -43.06 29.28 -4.28
CA ALA A 928 -42.79 28.29 -5.32
C ALA A 928 -43.65 28.52 -6.57
N VAL A 929 -43.06 28.22 -7.73
CA VAL A 929 -43.72 28.26 -9.04
C VAL A 929 -43.75 26.85 -9.60
N ILE A 930 -44.95 26.34 -9.86
CA ILE A 930 -45.21 25.05 -10.49
C ILE A 930 -45.63 25.27 -11.94
N LYS A 931 -44.77 24.87 -12.86
CA LYS A 931 -45.01 24.86 -14.30
C LYS A 931 -45.62 23.54 -14.73
N VAL A 932 -46.73 23.58 -15.46
CA VAL A 932 -47.50 22.39 -15.90
C VAL A 932 -47.90 22.50 -17.37
N PRO A 933 -48.19 21.39 -18.08
CA PRO A 933 -48.51 21.46 -19.50
C PRO A 933 -49.78 22.28 -19.72
N ALA A 934 -49.81 23.15 -20.73
CA ALA A 934 -50.91 24.11 -20.94
C ALA A 934 -52.30 23.44 -20.95
N LYS A 935 -52.42 22.30 -21.64
CA LYS A 935 -53.66 21.49 -21.71
C LYS A 935 -54.12 20.90 -20.37
N LYS A 936 -53.27 20.88 -19.34
CA LYS A 936 -53.55 20.31 -18.01
C LYS A 936 -53.58 21.36 -16.90
N LEU A 937 -53.43 22.64 -17.21
CA LEU A 937 -53.32 23.72 -16.21
C LEU A 937 -54.46 23.70 -15.17
N VAL A 938 -55.71 23.68 -15.65
CA VAL A 938 -56.90 23.69 -14.77
C VAL A 938 -56.96 22.45 -13.89
N ALA A 939 -56.73 21.26 -14.48
CA ALA A 939 -56.75 20.00 -13.75
C ALA A 939 -55.63 19.93 -12.71
N TYR A 940 -54.40 20.28 -13.10
CA TYR A 940 -53.23 20.16 -12.22
C TYR A 940 -53.27 21.17 -11.09
N LYS A 941 -53.80 22.39 -11.32
CA LYS A 941 -54.05 23.36 -10.24
C LYS A 941 -54.93 22.77 -9.12
N LYS A 942 -55.96 22.00 -9.46
CA LYS A 942 -56.80 21.27 -8.49
C LYS A 942 -56.02 20.14 -7.80
N ILE A 943 -55.26 19.35 -8.57
CA ILE A 943 -54.48 18.22 -8.05
C ILE A 943 -53.40 18.66 -7.06
N VAL A 944 -52.57 19.65 -7.42
CA VAL A 944 -51.49 20.10 -6.53
C VAL A 944 -52.02 20.81 -5.28
N LYS A 945 -53.19 21.48 -5.36
CA LYS A 945 -53.88 22.05 -4.20
C LYS A 945 -54.28 20.97 -3.20
N GLN A 946 -54.86 19.86 -3.68
CA GLN A 946 -55.18 18.70 -2.82
C GLN A 946 -53.94 18.00 -2.27
N ALA A 947 -52.82 18.08 -2.99
CA ALA A 947 -51.52 17.57 -2.55
C ALA A 947 -50.81 18.47 -1.51
N GLY A 948 -51.43 19.58 -1.09
CA GLY A 948 -51.01 20.36 0.08
C GLY A 948 -50.08 21.54 -0.19
N ILE A 949 -50.04 22.08 -1.42
CA ILE A 949 -49.32 23.35 -1.68
C ILE A 949 -49.91 24.50 -0.86
N GLY A 950 -49.07 25.49 -0.51
CA GLY A 950 -49.52 26.70 0.18
C GLY A 950 -50.34 27.64 -0.71
N SER A 951 -51.15 28.51 -0.11
CA SER A 951 -52.04 29.45 -0.82
C SER A 951 -51.31 30.44 -1.74
N LYS A 952 -50.04 30.76 -1.45
CA LYS A 952 -49.18 31.68 -2.22
C LYS A 952 -48.41 31.02 -3.37
N VAL A 953 -48.49 29.69 -3.52
CA VAL A 953 -47.79 28.96 -4.59
C VAL A 953 -48.48 29.22 -5.93
N VAL A 954 -47.70 29.58 -6.95
CA VAL A 954 -48.22 29.91 -8.28
C VAL A 954 -48.16 28.68 -9.19
N VAL A 955 -49.28 28.34 -9.83
CA VAL A 955 -49.34 27.28 -10.87
C VAL A 955 -49.57 27.93 -12.22
N LYS A 956 -48.66 27.76 -13.18
CA LYS A 956 -48.71 28.40 -14.51
C LYS A 956 -48.35 27.43 -15.64
N LYS A 957 -48.66 27.83 -16.88
CA LYS A 957 -48.28 27.08 -18.08
C LYS A 957 -46.74 26.98 -18.18
N LEU A 958 -46.29 25.81 -18.63
CA LEU A 958 -44.88 25.46 -18.85
C LEU A 958 -44.18 26.49 -19.73
#